data_AF-A0A815S5N4-F1
#
_entry.id   AF-A0A815S5N4-F1
#
_cell.length_a   1.000
_cell.length_b   1.000
_cell.length_c   1.000
_cell.angle_alpha   90.00
_cell.angle_beta   90.00
_cell.angle_gamma   90.00
#
_symmetry.space_group_name_H-M   'P 1'
#
loop_
_entity.id
_entity.type
_entity.pdbx_description
1 polymer ?
#
loop_
_entity_poly.entity_id
_entity_poly.type
_entity_poly.pdbx_seq_one_letter_code
_entity_poly.pdbx_strand_id
1 'polypeptide(L)'
;MEHNDSKHMFRQLLKWKKRFVVSLGIATVLFIVATTILAVLYGLQRNITRVYRLVNDSADLCTTPYCIKTAHYLLESIDETIDPCENFYKFACGKWIRNARIPEDDGLLSTFSTLQTQVIYDIIDLLSTPSINETIELNSVQNIRNLYSSCVNESNIERDDIRGILSLIQNELGGWPILQQVKWNESTYSLMNVSVALSQYNEFTLFYILTYIDQKNSSIPSIYIGQGNLGLEDPSYYMNDTSITKSYRQFMRNVILTFDNHTSINNTDIDEIFNFEKSLAQSFWSKTQRSGLLFNRTTFSNLSMLMNTSRYFNFSEYLQRVYLFGNVTLVDTDIINISELKVLQNIAKILEQNSPHTIQNYFIWRFVMNHIDHMPKRFRSLKQEFRRVTKGSTVENPRSHTCASYINKNMGMIVSRLYIKKRFDETARQEAIDMIENIRLTFTEMINQAIWMEADSKSVAIEKARLITERIGYPNGLNGDNITELEEKYGKYKFNSSYIQNVLLMLQLNVKHSLHKLRESIDRKVWEYILPSDVNAYYRFTFNDITFTAAILQTPFFHKDAPKYLNYGGIGTVVGHELTHGFDNVGRQFDKNGNRLPWWTNNTINRFINLTKCMIDQYDNYSVAQISMGLNGKLTLGENIADNGGLKEAFYAYQKWSSMNKKIDKKLPGLTKYSAEQMFFLSFGSVWCSKLTDQMAKKYILIDPHSPTEFRVIGSTSNFAEFDHAFQCKPGQGNSRKNKCVTQHTHSLAMEKLYCILKPWANRYTVSLIWFLTIFNFYLCVKPLKEYAASIGFNGTPPILDTMTYYTPDEGYQTLFNLGDDGRRAYRQTNNAEFVFPVLLFVSLSLSNLSMGKGHRYIVGPFLYMIFEYVENLAERYVLEIYPNRHDAVMNLACYAGLVKFIFMSTSVLIVIVNCLIHFLCSSVQKQKLK
;
A
#
# COMPACT_ATOMS: atom_id res chain seq x y z
N MET A 1 61.88 -88.25 -23.48
CA MET A 1 60.42 -88.07 -23.41
C MET A 1 60.10 -86.62 -23.07
N GLU A 2 60.40 -85.70 -23.99
CA GLU A 2 60.46 -84.25 -23.70
C GLU A 2 59.48 -83.42 -24.55
N HIS A 3 58.37 -84.01 -25.03
CA HIS A 3 57.51 -83.34 -26.01
C HIS A 3 55.99 -83.37 -25.72
N ASN A 4 55.56 -83.76 -24.52
CA ASN A 4 54.13 -83.91 -24.21
C ASN A 4 53.53 -82.92 -23.18
N ASP A 5 54.33 -82.21 -22.37
CA ASP A 5 53.80 -81.30 -21.34
C ASP A 5 53.38 -79.91 -21.84
N SER A 6 54.04 -79.40 -22.89
CA SER A 6 53.70 -78.10 -23.50
C SER A 6 52.29 -78.08 -24.14
N LYS A 7 51.87 -79.19 -24.76
CA LYS A 7 50.55 -79.30 -25.41
C LYS A 7 49.40 -79.37 -24.39
N HIS A 8 49.63 -79.91 -23.20
CA HIS A 8 48.60 -79.97 -22.16
C HIS A 8 48.34 -78.59 -21.54
N MET A 9 49.40 -77.84 -21.26
CA MET A 9 49.30 -76.47 -20.74
C MET A 9 48.65 -75.51 -21.75
N PHE A 10 48.96 -75.63 -23.04
CA PHE A 10 48.35 -74.80 -24.09
C PHE A 10 46.85 -75.07 -24.28
N ARG A 11 46.41 -76.33 -24.14
CA ARG A 11 44.98 -76.70 -24.18
C ARG A 11 44.19 -76.20 -22.97
N GLN A 12 44.81 -76.18 -21.78
CA GLN A 12 44.24 -75.60 -20.56
C GLN A 12 44.09 -74.07 -20.69
N LEU A 13 45.10 -73.37 -21.22
CA LEU A 13 45.05 -71.93 -21.48
C LEU A 13 43.99 -71.55 -22.52
N LEU A 14 43.82 -72.34 -23.58
CA LEU A 14 42.74 -72.15 -24.57
C LEU A 14 41.35 -72.32 -23.96
N LYS A 15 41.16 -73.31 -23.08
CA LYS A 15 39.90 -73.51 -22.34
C LYS A 15 39.60 -72.35 -21.38
N TRP A 16 40.62 -71.84 -20.68
CA TRP A 16 40.51 -70.67 -19.82
C TRP A 16 40.19 -69.39 -20.61
N LYS A 17 40.86 -69.18 -21.75
CA LYS A 17 40.57 -68.05 -22.65
C LYS A 17 39.12 -68.11 -23.19
N LYS A 18 38.64 -69.30 -23.55
CA LYS A 18 37.26 -69.50 -24.04
C LYS A 18 36.23 -69.26 -22.94
N ARG A 19 36.48 -69.72 -21.71
CA ARG A 19 35.61 -69.45 -20.54
C ARG A 19 35.61 -67.97 -20.17
N PHE A 20 36.77 -67.32 -20.17
CA PHE A 20 36.89 -65.89 -19.88
C PHE A 20 36.14 -65.03 -20.89
N VAL A 21 36.26 -65.33 -22.20
CA VAL A 21 35.53 -64.60 -23.25
C VAL A 21 34.01 -64.78 -23.12
N VAL A 22 33.53 -65.97 -22.77
CA VAL A 22 32.10 -66.23 -22.54
C VAL A 22 31.60 -65.48 -21.30
N SER A 23 32.34 -65.52 -20.19
CA SER A 23 32.00 -64.78 -18.97
C SER A 23 32.00 -63.27 -19.19
N LEU A 24 32.96 -62.75 -19.96
CA LEU A 24 33.01 -61.34 -20.34
C LEU A 24 31.84 -60.93 -21.25
N GLY A 25 31.45 -61.81 -22.18
CA GLY A 25 30.27 -61.61 -23.03
C GLY A 25 28.97 -61.54 -22.23
N ILE A 26 28.78 -62.47 -21.29
CA ILE A 26 27.60 -62.47 -20.39
C ILE A 26 27.59 -61.22 -19.51
N ALA A 27 28.73 -60.85 -18.91
CA ALA A 27 28.83 -59.63 -18.10
C ALA A 27 28.51 -58.36 -18.91
N THR A 28 28.95 -58.30 -20.17
CA THR A 28 28.66 -57.18 -21.08
C THR A 28 27.18 -57.10 -21.42
N VAL A 29 26.54 -58.23 -21.74
CA VAL A 29 25.10 -58.29 -22.00
C VAL A 29 24.30 -57.89 -20.76
N LEU A 30 24.66 -58.38 -19.58
CA LEU A 30 24.01 -57.99 -18.32
C LEU A 30 24.18 -56.50 -18.02
N PHE A 31 25.36 -55.93 -18.31
CA PHE A 31 25.60 -54.50 -18.15
C PHE A 31 24.76 -53.66 -19.13
N ILE A 32 24.64 -54.08 -20.40
CA ILE A 32 23.78 -53.41 -21.38
C ILE A 32 22.32 -53.50 -20.96
N VAL A 33 21.84 -54.66 -20.52
CA VAL A 33 20.46 -54.83 -20.04
C VAL A 33 20.21 -53.95 -18.82
N ALA A 34 21.11 -53.95 -17.83
CA ALA A 34 20.98 -53.13 -16.62
C ALA A 34 20.97 -51.62 -16.94
N THR A 35 21.85 -51.16 -17.83
CA THR A 35 21.90 -49.75 -18.24
C THR A 35 20.67 -49.34 -19.07
N THR A 36 20.16 -50.24 -19.90
CA THR A 36 18.92 -50.01 -20.67
C THR A 36 17.71 -49.92 -19.74
N ILE A 37 17.59 -50.83 -18.76
CA ILE A 37 16.54 -50.78 -17.73
C ILE A 37 16.62 -49.49 -16.92
N LEU A 38 17.82 -49.07 -16.50
CA LEU A 38 18.01 -47.80 -15.79
C LEU A 38 17.62 -46.59 -16.65
N ALA A 39 17.95 -46.59 -17.94
CA ALA A 39 17.54 -45.53 -18.85
C ALA A 39 16.02 -45.46 -19.05
N VAL A 40 15.35 -46.62 -19.16
CA VAL A 40 13.88 -46.72 -19.25
C VAL A 40 13.22 -46.25 -17.95
N LEU A 41 13.71 -46.69 -16.79
CA LEU A 41 13.21 -46.26 -15.48
C LEU A 41 13.39 -44.76 -15.27
N TYR A 42 14.53 -44.20 -15.68
CA TYR A 42 14.77 -42.75 -15.65
C TYR A 42 13.82 -41.99 -16.59
N GLY A 43 13.58 -42.52 -17.80
CA GLY A 43 12.60 -41.96 -18.74
C GLY A 43 11.17 -41.98 -18.20
N LEU A 44 10.75 -43.09 -17.59
CA LEU A 44 9.44 -43.24 -16.94
C LEU A 44 9.29 -42.29 -15.74
N GLN A 45 10.31 -42.19 -14.88
CA GLN A 45 10.31 -41.26 -13.76
C GLN A 45 10.19 -39.81 -14.23
N ARG A 46 10.90 -39.43 -15.31
CA ARG A 46 10.80 -38.08 -15.89
C ARG A 46 9.40 -37.80 -16.44
N ASN A 47 8.79 -38.76 -17.12
CA ASN A 47 7.43 -38.61 -17.66
C ASN A 47 6.37 -38.58 -16.56
N ILE A 48 6.47 -39.43 -15.54
CA ILE A 48 5.57 -39.41 -14.37
C ILE A 48 5.72 -38.08 -13.64
N THR A 49 6.94 -37.59 -13.42
CA THR A 49 7.19 -36.27 -12.80
C THR A 49 6.60 -35.14 -13.65
N ARG A 50 6.66 -35.25 -14.98
CA ARG A 50 6.09 -34.25 -15.91
C ARG A 50 4.56 -34.25 -15.88
N VAL A 51 3.92 -35.43 -15.90
CA VAL A 51 2.47 -35.58 -15.78
C VAL A 51 1.99 -35.12 -14.40
N TYR A 52 2.70 -35.51 -13.33
CA TYR A 52 2.40 -35.09 -11.97
C TYR A 52 2.49 -33.55 -11.82
N ARG A 53 3.52 -32.92 -12.39
CA ARG A 53 3.62 -31.45 -12.45
C ARG A 53 2.47 -30.81 -13.22
N LEU A 54 2.13 -31.33 -14.40
CA LEU A 54 1.03 -30.79 -15.23
C LEU A 54 -0.32 -30.87 -14.51
N VAL A 55 -0.61 -32.01 -13.87
CA VAL A 55 -1.85 -32.20 -13.09
C VAL A 55 -1.88 -31.28 -11.87
N ASN A 56 -0.77 -31.14 -11.16
CA ASN A 56 -0.69 -30.29 -9.97
C ASN A 56 -0.76 -28.79 -10.32
N ASP A 57 -0.11 -28.37 -11.41
CA ASP A 57 -0.19 -27.00 -11.93
C ASP A 57 -1.64 -26.63 -12.32
N SER A 58 -2.41 -27.56 -12.90
CA SER A 58 -3.83 -27.32 -13.20
C SER A 58 -4.75 -27.23 -11.96
N ALA A 59 -4.41 -27.91 -10.87
CA ALA A 59 -5.17 -27.85 -9.61
C ALA A 59 -4.92 -26.53 -8.84
N ASP A 60 -3.74 -25.94 -9.01
CA ASP A 60 -3.31 -24.70 -8.32
C ASP A 60 -3.68 -23.41 -9.07
N LEU A 61 -4.36 -23.50 -10.23
CA LEU A 61 -4.77 -22.35 -11.04
C LEU A 61 -6.15 -21.80 -10.68
N CYS A 62 -6.27 -20.46 -10.70
CA CYS A 62 -7.55 -19.78 -10.61
C CYS A 62 -8.16 -19.59 -12.00
N THR A 63 -9.24 -20.31 -12.29
CA THR A 63 -9.92 -20.30 -13.60
C THR A 63 -11.28 -19.59 -13.57
N THR A 64 -11.57 -18.81 -12.52
CA THR A 64 -12.79 -18.00 -12.48
C THR A 64 -12.75 -16.93 -13.59
N PRO A 65 -13.91 -16.45 -14.08
CA PRO A 65 -13.95 -15.37 -15.07
C PRO A 65 -13.18 -14.12 -14.62
N TYR A 66 -13.23 -13.81 -13.32
CA TYR A 66 -12.42 -12.74 -12.74
C TYR A 66 -10.92 -13.00 -12.90
N CYS A 67 -10.42 -14.16 -12.47
CA CYS A 67 -9.00 -14.48 -12.56
C CYS A 67 -8.47 -14.47 -13.99
N ILE A 68 -9.26 -14.93 -14.96
CA ILE A 68 -8.89 -14.88 -16.38
C ILE A 68 -8.79 -13.43 -16.87
N LYS A 69 -9.77 -12.58 -16.55
CA LYS A 69 -9.76 -11.15 -16.91
C LYS A 69 -8.60 -10.40 -16.27
N THR A 70 -8.36 -10.63 -14.98
CA THR A 70 -7.26 -9.98 -14.24
C THR A 70 -5.90 -10.46 -14.73
N ALA A 71 -5.76 -11.76 -15.04
CA ALA A 71 -4.53 -12.27 -15.65
C ALA A 71 -4.25 -11.61 -17.00
N HIS A 72 -5.28 -11.48 -17.85
CA HIS A 72 -5.16 -10.77 -19.12
C HIS A 72 -4.76 -9.30 -18.93
N TYR A 73 -5.44 -8.57 -18.03
CA TYR A 73 -5.10 -7.18 -17.71
C TYR A 73 -3.64 -7.02 -17.26
N LEU A 74 -3.15 -7.89 -16.38
CA LEU A 74 -1.76 -7.85 -15.91
C LEU A 74 -0.76 -8.21 -17.03
N LEU A 75 -1.06 -9.20 -17.87
CA LEU A 75 -0.21 -9.56 -19.02
C LEU A 75 -0.07 -8.42 -20.06
N GLU A 76 -1.15 -7.66 -20.26
CA GLU A 76 -1.19 -6.46 -21.10
C GLU A 76 -0.54 -5.23 -20.43
N SER A 77 -0.27 -5.29 -19.13
CA SER A 77 0.36 -4.21 -18.38
C SER A 77 1.86 -4.41 -18.19
N ILE A 78 2.26 -5.63 -17.83
CA ILE A 78 3.64 -5.99 -17.46
C ILE A 78 4.56 -5.98 -18.67
N ASP A 79 5.64 -5.22 -18.56
CA ASP A 79 6.74 -5.18 -19.51
C ASP A 79 7.98 -5.91 -18.99
N GLU A 80 8.09 -7.18 -19.36
CA GLU A 80 9.19 -8.05 -18.93
C GLU A 80 10.54 -7.75 -19.58
N THR A 81 10.60 -6.78 -20.49
CA THR A 81 11.87 -6.28 -21.05
C THR A 81 12.60 -5.36 -20.08
N ILE A 82 11.92 -4.90 -19.03
CA ILE A 82 12.45 -4.05 -17.98
C ILE A 82 12.74 -4.90 -16.75
N ASP A 83 13.91 -4.72 -16.13
CA ASP A 83 14.21 -5.34 -14.85
C ASP A 83 13.37 -4.66 -13.74
N PRO A 84 12.55 -5.39 -12.95
CA PRO A 84 11.79 -4.83 -11.84
C PRO A 84 12.67 -4.11 -10.80
N CYS A 85 13.93 -4.49 -10.67
CA CYS A 85 14.90 -3.83 -9.79
C CYS A 85 15.45 -2.53 -10.37
N GLU A 86 15.37 -2.30 -11.69
CA GLU A 86 15.79 -1.04 -12.31
C GLU A 86 14.68 0.01 -12.27
N ASN A 87 13.46 -0.35 -12.71
CA ASN A 87 12.30 0.51 -12.62
C ASN A 87 11.02 -0.32 -12.53
N PHE A 88 10.53 -0.50 -11.31
CA PHE A 88 9.37 -1.35 -11.04
C PHE A 88 8.09 -0.81 -11.67
N TYR A 89 7.92 0.52 -11.76
CA TYR A 89 6.75 1.12 -12.40
C TYR A 89 6.69 0.78 -13.88
N LYS A 90 7.82 0.92 -14.60
CA LYS A 90 7.92 0.54 -16.01
C LYS A 90 7.79 -0.97 -16.21
N PHE A 91 8.29 -1.79 -15.29
CA PHE A 91 8.03 -3.23 -15.32
C PHE A 91 6.54 -3.55 -15.16
N ALA A 92 5.85 -2.96 -14.19
CA ALA A 92 4.44 -3.27 -13.91
C ALA A 92 3.45 -2.65 -14.91
N CYS A 93 3.77 -1.47 -15.47
CA CYS A 93 2.86 -0.66 -16.29
C CYS A 93 3.37 -0.39 -17.71
N GLY A 94 4.57 -0.82 -18.09
CA GLY A 94 5.24 -0.37 -19.32
C GLY A 94 4.45 -0.66 -20.61
N LYS A 95 3.83 -1.83 -20.72
CA LYS A 95 2.94 -2.14 -21.86
C LYS A 95 1.63 -1.37 -21.76
N TRP A 96 1.06 -1.25 -20.56
CA TRP A 96 -0.15 -0.46 -20.32
C TRP A 96 0.02 0.97 -20.82
N ILE A 97 1.12 1.65 -20.46
CA ILE A 97 1.40 3.04 -20.84
C ILE A 97 1.61 3.20 -22.35
N ARG A 98 2.25 2.22 -23.01
CA ARG A 98 2.42 2.22 -24.47
C ARG A 98 1.08 2.10 -25.19
N ASN A 99 0.20 1.23 -24.70
CA ASN A 99 -1.11 0.96 -25.30
C ASN A 99 -2.16 2.02 -24.92
N ALA A 100 -1.99 2.68 -23.78
CA ALA A 100 -2.88 3.71 -23.27
C ALA A 100 -2.99 4.90 -24.25
N ARG A 101 -4.23 5.23 -24.59
CA ARG A 101 -4.59 6.42 -25.36
C ARG A 101 -5.36 7.35 -24.44
N ILE A 102 -4.77 8.51 -24.16
CA ILE A 102 -5.45 9.53 -23.35
C ILE A 102 -6.73 9.93 -24.10
N PRO A 103 -7.92 9.88 -23.47
CA PRO A 103 -9.16 10.33 -24.08
C PRO A 103 -9.03 11.75 -24.61
N GLU A 104 -9.62 12.04 -25.78
CA GLU A 104 -9.51 13.35 -26.42
C GLU A 104 -10.16 14.48 -25.59
N ASP A 105 -11.09 14.14 -24.72
CA ASP A 105 -11.85 15.05 -23.86
C ASP A 105 -11.17 15.33 -22.50
N ASP A 106 -10.17 14.53 -22.14
CA ASP A 106 -9.40 14.66 -20.91
C ASP A 106 -7.90 14.87 -21.18
N GLY A 107 -7.10 15.04 -20.14
CA GLY A 107 -5.63 15.07 -20.20
C GLY A 107 -4.97 13.98 -19.38
N LEU A 108 -5.75 13.02 -18.86
CA LEU A 108 -5.29 11.93 -18.01
C LEU A 108 -6.04 10.63 -18.38
N LEU A 109 -5.31 9.52 -18.45
CA LEU A 109 -5.87 8.19 -18.33
C LEU A 109 -5.14 7.46 -17.21
N SER A 110 -5.87 6.84 -16.29
CA SER A 110 -5.33 5.98 -15.25
C SER A 110 -6.27 4.81 -14.96
N THR A 111 -5.80 3.85 -14.17
CA THR A 111 -6.66 2.79 -13.63
C THR A 111 -7.85 3.37 -12.84
N PHE A 112 -7.61 4.40 -12.01
CA PHE A 112 -8.66 5.12 -11.28
C PHE A 112 -9.63 5.83 -12.22
N SER A 113 -9.14 6.59 -13.22
CA SER A 113 -10.02 7.34 -14.13
C SER A 113 -10.84 6.40 -15.00
N THR A 114 -10.27 5.27 -15.43
CA THR A 114 -10.98 4.22 -16.18
C THR A 114 -12.17 3.68 -15.39
N LEU A 115 -11.95 3.38 -14.11
CA LEU A 115 -13.01 2.90 -13.23
C LEU A 115 -14.07 3.98 -12.95
N GLN A 116 -13.63 5.22 -12.74
CA GLN A 116 -14.54 6.35 -12.53
C GLN A 116 -15.43 6.59 -13.75
N THR A 117 -14.86 6.51 -14.96
CA THR A 117 -15.61 6.61 -16.21
C THR A 117 -16.65 5.49 -16.33
N GLN A 118 -16.29 4.24 -15.98
CA GLN A 118 -17.25 3.12 -15.97
C GLN A 118 -18.42 3.38 -15.01
N VAL A 119 -18.14 3.88 -13.79
CA VAL A 119 -19.18 4.22 -12.82
C VAL A 119 -20.08 5.35 -13.33
N ILE A 120 -19.52 6.36 -14.01
CA ILE A 120 -20.34 7.41 -14.64
C ILE A 120 -21.23 6.84 -15.75
N TYR A 121 -20.76 5.89 -16.55
CA TYR A 121 -21.62 5.21 -17.53
C TYR A 121 -22.76 4.43 -16.86
N ASP A 122 -22.50 3.75 -15.75
CA ASP A 122 -23.55 3.09 -14.98
C ASP A 122 -24.57 4.10 -14.43
N ILE A 123 -24.11 5.28 -13.98
CA ILE A 123 -25.01 6.37 -13.54
C ILE A 123 -25.82 6.93 -14.71
N ILE A 124 -25.22 7.10 -15.89
CA ILE A 124 -25.94 7.55 -17.10
C ILE A 124 -27.08 6.58 -17.43
N ASP A 125 -26.82 5.27 -17.41
CA ASP A 125 -27.83 4.23 -17.64
C ASP A 125 -28.99 4.34 -16.63
N LEU A 126 -28.66 4.51 -15.34
CA LEU A 126 -29.65 4.66 -14.26
C LEU A 126 -30.49 5.94 -14.36
N LEU A 127 -29.89 7.04 -14.83
CA LEU A 127 -30.57 8.33 -15.00
C LEU A 127 -31.39 8.41 -16.29
N SER A 128 -30.98 7.69 -17.35
CA SER A 128 -31.63 7.75 -18.67
C SER A 128 -32.82 6.80 -18.80
N THR A 129 -32.81 5.68 -18.08
CA THR A 129 -33.79 4.61 -18.24
C THR A 129 -34.79 4.60 -17.06
N PRO A 130 -36.10 4.83 -17.30
CA PRO A 130 -37.12 4.63 -16.28
C PRO A 130 -37.15 3.17 -15.82
N SER A 131 -37.37 2.91 -14.53
CA SER A 131 -37.50 1.53 -14.03
C SER A 131 -38.82 0.95 -14.53
N ILE A 132 -38.78 -0.02 -15.44
CA ILE A 132 -39.97 -0.71 -15.98
C ILE A 132 -40.73 -1.48 -14.88
N ASN A 133 -40.06 -1.77 -13.75
CA ASN A 133 -40.57 -2.66 -12.70
C ASN A 133 -41.01 -1.95 -11.41
N GLU A 134 -40.91 -0.62 -11.31
CA GLU A 134 -41.41 0.14 -10.16
C GLU A 134 -42.76 0.79 -10.51
N THR A 135 -43.82 0.40 -9.80
CA THR A 135 -45.20 0.89 -10.04
C THR A 135 -45.40 2.35 -9.63
N ILE A 136 -44.54 2.90 -8.77
CA ILE A 136 -44.53 4.31 -8.35
C ILE A 136 -43.07 4.76 -8.18
N GLU A 137 -42.64 5.75 -8.96
CA GLU A 137 -41.30 6.35 -8.85
C GLU A 137 -41.24 7.37 -7.72
N LEU A 138 -40.15 7.35 -6.95
CA LEU A 138 -39.90 8.29 -5.85
C LEU A 138 -39.69 9.73 -6.37
N ASN A 139 -40.12 10.74 -5.61
CA ASN A 139 -39.96 12.13 -6.05
C ASN A 139 -38.48 12.51 -6.17
N SER A 140 -37.61 12.03 -5.27
CA SER A 140 -36.17 12.27 -5.35
C SER A 140 -35.54 11.67 -6.62
N VAL A 141 -36.02 10.50 -7.06
CA VAL A 141 -35.56 9.84 -8.30
C VAL A 141 -36.06 10.60 -9.53
N GLN A 142 -37.33 11.00 -9.53
CA GLN A 142 -37.88 11.84 -10.58
C GLN A 142 -37.11 13.17 -10.69
N ASN A 143 -36.73 13.77 -9.56
CA ASN A 143 -35.98 15.02 -9.53
C ASN A 143 -34.58 14.90 -10.15
N ILE A 144 -33.81 13.85 -9.83
CA ILE A 144 -32.50 13.65 -10.47
C ILE A 144 -32.64 13.38 -11.97
N ARG A 145 -33.67 12.66 -12.41
CA ARG A 145 -33.94 12.42 -13.83
C ARG A 145 -34.38 13.68 -14.57
N ASN A 146 -35.20 14.53 -13.94
CA ASN A 146 -35.61 15.83 -14.48
C ASN A 146 -34.40 16.75 -14.64
N LEU A 147 -33.54 16.81 -13.62
CA LEU A 147 -32.31 17.59 -13.68
C LEU A 147 -31.39 17.08 -14.79
N TYR A 148 -31.23 15.76 -14.92
CA TYR A 148 -30.46 15.13 -16.00
C TYR A 148 -31.01 15.48 -17.38
N SER A 149 -32.32 15.33 -17.56
CA SER A 149 -33.01 15.60 -18.82
C SER A 149 -32.88 17.08 -19.23
N SER A 150 -33.00 18.00 -18.27
CA SER A 150 -32.78 19.44 -18.53
C SER A 150 -31.34 19.73 -18.98
N CYS A 151 -30.36 19.01 -18.41
CA CYS A 151 -28.95 19.20 -18.72
C CYS A 151 -28.55 18.64 -20.09
N VAL A 152 -29.05 17.46 -20.45
CA VAL A 152 -28.72 16.77 -21.71
C VAL A 152 -29.42 17.43 -22.91
N ASN A 153 -30.56 18.08 -22.71
CA ASN A 153 -31.30 18.77 -23.77
C ASN A 153 -30.62 20.09 -24.18
N GLU A 154 -29.57 19.98 -25.00
CA GLU A 154 -28.82 21.14 -25.51
C GLU A 154 -29.73 22.11 -26.30
N SER A 155 -30.72 21.62 -27.05
CA SER A 155 -31.65 22.49 -27.80
C SER A 155 -32.43 23.45 -26.90
N ASN A 156 -32.87 23.00 -25.71
CA ASN A 156 -33.51 23.87 -24.74
C ASN A 156 -32.52 24.89 -24.15
N ILE A 157 -31.28 24.50 -23.89
CA ILE A 157 -30.23 25.41 -23.40
C ILE A 157 -29.93 26.50 -24.43
N GLU A 158 -29.80 26.14 -25.71
CA GLU A 158 -29.59 27.10 -26.80
C GLU A 158 -30.79 28.06 -26.94
N ARG A 159 -32.02 27.58 -26.76
CA ARG A 159 -33.24 28.40 -26.84
C ARG A 159 -33.41 29.34 -25.65
N ASP A 160 -33.14 28.86 -24.43
CA ASP A 160 -33.22 29.67 -23.21
C ASP A 160 -32.12 30.74 -23.23
N ASP A 161 -31.00 30.42 -23.87
CA ASP A 161 -29.82 31.25 -24.04
C ASP A 161 -29.23 31.71 -22.69
N ILE A 162 -28.52 32.83 -22.65
CA ILE A 162 -27.93 33.39 -21.44
C ILE A 162 -28.89 34.32 -20.66
N ARG A 163 -30.19 34.35 -20.99
CA ARG A 163 -31.17 35.27 -20.38
C ARG A 163 -31.24 35.14 -18.86
N GLY A 164 -31.20 33.92 -18.34
CA GLY A 164 -31.20 33.67 -16.90
C GLY A 164 -29.96 34.25 -16.20
N ILE A 165 -28.79 34.09 -16.81
CA ILE A 165 -27.52 34.63 -16.28
C ILE A 165 -27.49 36.15 -16.38
N LEU A 166 -27.89 36.73 -17.52
CA LEU A 166 -27.96 38.19 -17.68
C LEU A 166 -28.92 38.82 -16.67
N SER A 167 -30.10 38.22 -16.46
CA SER A 167 -31.06 38.66 -15.46
C SER A 167 -30.47 38.61 -14.05
N LEU A 168 -29.79 37.52 -13.69
CA LEU A 168 -29.12 37.39 -12.40
C LEU A 168 -28.04 38.45 -12.21
N ILE A 169 -27.17 38.63 -13.21
CA ILE A 169 -26.11 39.65 -13.17
C ILE A 169 -26.71 41.05 -12.97
N GLN A 170 -27.76 41.39 -13.73
CA GLN A 170 -28.39 42.71 -13.67
C GLN A 170 -29.13 42.95 -12.35
N ASN A 171 -29.90 41.98 -11.87
CA ASN A 171 -30.89 42.17 -10.80
C ASN A 171 -30.37 41.81 -9.41
N GLU A 172 -29.41 40.87 -9.32
CA GLU A 172 -28.93 40.36 -8.02
C GLU A 172 -27.44 40.63 -7.79
N LEU A 173 -26.62 40.63 -8.85
CA LEU A 173 -25.17 40.84 -8.71
C LEU A 173 -24.71 42.27 -8.99
N GLY A 174 -25.63 43.19 -9.32
CA GLY A 174 -25.36 44.63 -9.44
C GLY A 174 -24.82 45.09 -10.80
N GLY A 175 -24.91 44.26 -11.84
CA GLY A 175 -24.50 44.59 -13.21
C GLY A 175 -23.05 44.21 -13.54
N TRP A 176 -22.65 44.38 -14.79
CA TRP A 176 -21.30 44.04 -15.27
C TRP A 176 -20.73 45.21 -16.08
N PRO A 177 -19.84 46.04 -15.49
CA PRO A 177 -19.40 47.30 -16.10
C PRO A 177 -18.84 47.20 -17.52
N ILE A 178 -18.16 46.09 -17.84
CA ILE A 178 -17.56 45.88 -19.16
C ILE A 178 -18.59 45.63 -20.28
N LEU A 179 -19.85 45.31 -19.96
CA LEU A 179 -20.90 45.06 -20.96
C LEU A 179 -21.75 46.32 -21.17
N GLN A 180 -22.19 46.57 -22.40
CA GLN A 180 -23.10 47.68 -22.70
C GLN A 180 -24.57 47.33 -22.38
N GLN A 181 -24.96 46.09 -22.65
CA GLN A 181 -26.34 45.62 -22.44
C GLN A 181 -26.72 45.43 -20.96
N VAL A 182 -25.73 45.39 -20.05
CA VAL A 182 -25.94 45.25 -18.61
C VAL A 182 -25.54 46.55 -17.92
N LYS A 183 -26.49 47.20 -17.26
CA LYS A 183 -26.25 48.48 -16.61
C LYS A 183 -25.52 48.27 -15.29
N TRP A 184 -24.42 48.98 -15.12
CA TRP A 184 -23.71 49.14 -13.86
C TRP A 184 -23.62 50.64 -13.52
N ASN A 185 -23.75 50.96 -12.23
CA ASN A 185 -23.62 52.34 -11.75
C ASN A 185 -22.77 52.36 -10.48
N GLU A 186 -21.64 53.06 -10.57
CA GLU A 186 -20.68 53.22 -9.48
C GLU A 186 -21.32 53.83 -8.22
N SER A 187 -22.27 54.76 -8.35
CA SER A 187 -22.89 55.41 -7.19
C SER A 187 -23.78 54.49 -6.36
N THR A 188 -24.27 53.39 -6.96
CA THR A 188 -25.08 52.36 -6.29
C THR A 188 -24.28 51.12 -5.91
N TYR A 189 -23.01 51.06 -6.29
CA TYR A 189 -22.15 49.91 -6.03
C TYR A 189 -21.91 49.73 -4.54
N SER A 190 -22.04 48.49 -4.08
CA SER A 190 -21.67 48.09 -2.73
C SER A 190 -20.93 46.77 -2.79
N LEU A 191 -19.63 46.82 -2.48
CA LEU A 191 -18.76 45.66 -2.36
C LEU A 191 -19.37 44.60 -1.43
N MET A 192 -19.96 45.04 -0.31
CA MET A 192 -20.63 44.16 0.64
C MET A 192 -21.83 43.45 0.00
N ASN A 193 -22.71 44.17 -0.70
CA ASN A 193 -23.90 43.59 -1.30
C ASN A 193 -23.57 42.55 -2.36
N VAL A 194 -22.65 42.86 -3.29
CA VAL A 194 -22.25 41.90 -4.33
C VAL A 194 -21.53 40.69 -3.73
N SER A 195 -20.69 40.88 -2.70
CA SER A 195 -20.01 39.76 -2.02
C SER A 195 -21.03 38.83 -1.34
N VAL A 196 -22.03 39.39 -0.66
CA VAL A 196 -23.11 38.60 -0.04
C VAL A 196 -23.93 37.88 -1.10
N ALA A 197 -24.28 38.54 -2.21
CA ALA A 197 -25.05 37.92 -3.29
C ALA A 197 -24.28 36.74 -3.93
N LEU A 198 -22.99 36.91 -4.23
CA LEU A 198 -22.13 35.84 -4.75
C LEU A 198 -22.05 34.63 -3.81
N SER A 199 -21.98 34.86 -2.49
CA SER A 199 -21.93 33.77 -1.52
C SER A 199 -23.14 32.84 -1.58
N GLN A 200 -24.32 33.35 -1.98
CA GLN A 200 -25.55 32.56 -2.14
C GLN A 200 -25.47 31.54 -3.28
N TYR A 201 -24.53 31.77 -4.21
CA TYR A 201 -24.24 30.92 -5.35
C TYR A 201 -22.93 30.15 -5.18
N ASN A 202 -22.41 30.05 -3.95
CA ASN A 202 -21.17 29.36 -3.61
C ASN A 202 -19.93 29.96 -4.31
N GLU A 203 -19.93 31.27 -4.55
CA GLU A 203 -18.85 31.99 -5.24
C GLU A 203 -17.92 32.71 -4.27
N PHE A 204 -16.73 32.14 -4.10
CA PHE A 204 -15.72 32.55 -3.11
C PHE A 204 -14.43 33.05 -3.77
N THR A 205 -14.53 34.20 -4.44
CA THR A 205 -13.45 34.77 -5.27
C THR A 205 -12.35 35.45 -4.47
N LEU A 206 -12.68 36.08 -3.34
CA LEU A 206 -11.70 36.73 -2.44
C LEU A 206 -11.32 35.83 -1.26
N PHE A 207 -12.32 35.28 -0.59
CA PHE A 207 -12.17 34.39 0.54
C PHE A 207 -13.32 33.40 0.57
N TYR A 208 -13.05 32.18 1.05
CA TYR A 208 -14.10 31.18 1.27
C TYR A 208 -14.69 31.33 2.66
N ILE A 209 -15.95 30.90 2.79
CA ILE A 209 -16.58 30.60 4.07
C ILE A 209 -16.96 29.13 4.05
N LEU A 210 -16.65 28.42 5.12
CA LEU A 210 -17.04 27.02 5.27
C LEU A 210 -17.53 26.78 6.71
N THR A 211 -18.77 26.31 6.85
CA THR A 211 -19.22 25.70 8.11
C THR A 211 -18.65 24.29 8.21
N TYR A 212 -17.91 24.02 9.29
CA TYR A 212 -17.24 22.74 9.47
C TYR A 212 -16.97 22.44 10.95
N ILE A 213 -16.59 21.21 11.25
CA ILE A 213 -16.25 20.77 12.61
C ILE A 213 -15.03 21.57 13.13
N ASP A 214 -15.09 22.06 14.37
CA ASP A 214 -13.95 22.76 14.99
C ASP A 214 -12.81 21.77 15.22
N GLN A 215 -11.62 22.06 14.69
CA GLN A 215 -10.48 21.16 14.83
C GLN A 215 -9.99 21.06 16.28
N LYS A 216 -10.20 22.08 17.13
CA LYS A 216 -9.82 21.99 18.56
C LYS A 216 -10.84 21.24 19.41
N ASN A 217 -12.12 21.28 19.02
CA ASN A 217 -13.20 20.56 19.67
C ASN A 217 -14.12 19.94 18.60
N SER A 218 -13.84 18.69 18.25
CA SER A 218 -14.54 17.94 17.21
C SER A 218 -16.03 17.66 17.49
N SER A 219 -16.54 18.07 18.65
CA SER A 219 -17.95 17.93 19.04
C SER A 219 -18.80 19.15 18.69
N ILE A 220 -18.22 20.24 18.18
CA ILE A 220 -18.96 21.46 17.82
C ILE A 220 -18.70 21.90 16.37
N PRO A 221 -19.67 22.54 15.72
CA PRO A 221 -19.45 23.23 14.46
C PRO A 221 -18.71 24.57 14.68
N SER A 222 -18.09 25.07 13.62
CA SER A 222 -17.39 26.35 13.58
C SER A 222 -17.37 26.89 12.15
N ILE A 223 -17.01 28.17 12.01
CA ILE A 223 -16.89 28.87 10.74
C ILE A 223 -15.41 28.95 10.36
N TYR A 224 -15.05 28.56 9.15
CA TYR A 224 -13.71 28.72 8.60
C TYR A 224 -13.69 29.80 7.54
N ILE A 225 -12.68 30.68 7.59
CA ILE A 225 -12.46 31.76 6.62
C ILE A 225 -11.00 31.76 6.21
N GLY A 226 -10.74 31.80 4.90
CA GLY A 226 -9.39 31.81 4.35
C GLY A 226 -9.36 32.32 2.91
N GLN A 227 -8.20 32.29 2.28
CA GLN A 227 -8.01 32.79 0.91
C GLN A 227 -8.95 32.11 -0.09
N GLY A 228 -9.53 32.87 -1.01
CA GLY A 228 -10.46 32.37 -2.02
C GLY A 228 -9.77 31.58 -3.14
N ASN A 229 -10.52 31.34 -4.22
CA ASN A 229 -9.99 30.66 -5.40
C ASN A 229 -9.59 31.67 -6.49
N LEU A 230 -8.49 31.37 -7.18
CA LEU A 230 -8.00 32.10 -8.36
C LEU A 230 -8.52 31.43 -9.66
N GLY A 231 -8.49 32.14 -10.78
CA GLY A 231 -8.97 31.67 -12.08
C GLY A 231 -8.02 30.64 -12.68
N LEU A 232 -6.73 30.82 -12.44
CA LEU A 232 -5.69 29.81 -12.57
C LEU A 232 -5.43 29.22 -11.18
N GLU A 233 -5.45 27.90 -11.08
CA GLU A 233 -5.62 27.19 -9.80
C GLU A 233 -4.46 27.36 -8.79
N ASP A 234 -3.32 27.91 -9.22
CA ASP A 234 -2.15 28.16 -8.37
C ASP A 234 -1.58 29.57 -8.58
N PRO A 235 -1.16 30.26 -7.50
CA PRO A 235 -0.50 31.56 -7.59
C PRO A 235 0.71 31.60 -8.52
N SER A 236 1.46 30.50 -8.65
CA SER A 236 2.67 30.45 -9.49
C SER A 236 2.40 30.72 -10.97
N TYR A 237 1.18 30.44 -11.47
CA TYR A 237 0.80 30.74 -12.85
C TYR A 237 0.81 32.23 -13.17
N TYR A 238 0.64 33.11 -12.17
CA TYR A 238 0.56 34.57 -12.35
C TYR A 238 1.91 35.27 -12.28
N MET A 239 2.97 34.57 -11.85
CA MET A 239 4.27 35.18 -11.59
C MET A 239 5.02 35.57 -12.87
N ASN A 240 4.81 34.79 -13.94
CA ASN A 240 5.46 34.99 -15.24
C ASN A 240 4.40 35.02 -16.35
N ASP A 241 4.65 35.79 -17.42
CA ASP A 241 3.78 35.73 -18.60
C ASP A 241 4.11 34.49 -19.44
N THR A 242 3.16 33.57 -19.50
CA THR A 242 3.28 32.26 -20.18
C THR A 242 2.18 32.11 -21.23
N SER A 243 2.21 31.01 -22.00
CA SER A 243 1.09 30.67 -22.88
C SER A 243 -0.24 30.53 -22.12
N ILE A 244 -0.21 30.10 -20.86
CA ILE A 244 -1.39 29.94 -20.01
C ILE A 244 -1.99 31.30 -19.63
N THR A 245 -1.19 32.27 -19.18
CA THR A 245 -1.70 33.60 -18.82
C THR A 245 -2.21 34.37 -20.03
N LYS A 246 -1.54 34.23 -21.18
CA LYS A 246 -2.02 34.78 -22.46
C LYS A 246 -3.35 34.15 -22.87
N SER A 247 -3.45 32.82 -22.78
CA SER A 247 -4.69 32.09 -23.08
C SER A 247 -5.82 32.46 -22.11
N TYR A 248 -5.50 32.74 -20.85
CA TYR A 248 -6.48 33.17 -19.85
C TYR A 248 -7.09 34.54 -20.17
N ARG A 249 -6.26 35.54 -20.51
CA ARG A 249 -6.74 36.86 -20.97
C ARG A 249 -7.53 36.76 -22.27
N GLN A 250 -7.07 35.95 -23.23
CA GLN A 250 -7.79 35.72 -24.48
C GLN A 250 -9.15 35.06 -24.24
N PHE A 251 -9.20 34.06 -23.36
CA PHE A 251 -10.43 33.39 -22.98
C PHE A 251 -11.43 34.37 -22.36
N MET A 252 -10.97 35.22 -21.43
CA MET A 252 -11.79 36.29 -20.85
C MET A 252 -12.37 37.21 -21.92
N ARG A 253 -11.51 37.74 -22.80
CA ARG A 253 -11.92 38.61 -23.91
C ARG A 253 -12.98 37.95 -24.79
N ASN A 254 -12.75 36.71 -25.23
CA ASN A 254 -13.66 36.00 -26.13
C ASN A 254 -15.03 35.75 -25.47
N VAL A 255 -15.06 35.42 -24.18
CA VAL A 255 -16.32 35.23 -23.45
C VAL A 255 -17.10 36.54 -23.39
N ILE A 256 -16.44 37.66 -23.05
CA ILE A 256 -17.10 38.98 -22.99
C ILE A 256 -17.69 39.39 -24.34
N LEU A 257 -16.94 39.23 -25.45
CA LEU A 257 -17.46 39.50 -26.80
C LEU A 257 -18.66 38.61 -27.16
N THR A 258 -18.69 37.38 -26.63
CA THR A 258 -19.79 36.44 -26.87
C THR A 258 -21.02 36.78 -26.02
N PHE A 259 -20.83 37.41 -24.87
CA PHE A 259 -21.93 37.98 -24.08
C PHE A 259 -22.54 39.19 -24.79
N ASP A 260 -21.72 40.12 -25.27
CA ASP A 260 -22.13 41.37 -25.89
C ASP A 260 -21.22 41.71 -27.09
N ASN A 261 -21.72 41.48 -28.30
CA ASN A 261 -20.99 41.72 -29.54
C ASN A 261 -20.95 43.21 -29.96
N HIS A 262 -21.70 44.08 -29.28
CA HIS A 262 -21.69 45.52 -29.48
C HIS A 262 -20.65 46.22 -28.58
N THR A 263 -20.11 45.49 -27.61
CA THR A 263 -19.07 46.00 -26.72
C THR A 263 -17.74 46.16 -27.47
N SER A 264 -17.30 47.40 -27.60
CA SER A 264 -15.90 47.70 -27.92
C SER A 264 -15.04 47.35 -26.70
N ILE A 265 -14.51 46.14 -26.62
CA ILE A 265 -13.65 45.77 -25.48
C ILE A 265 -12.40 46.65 -25.49
N ASN A 266 -12.28 47.47 -24.46
CA ASN A 266 -11.03 48.12 -24.13
C ASN A 266 -10.08 47.05 -23.57
N ASN A 267 -8.93 46.83 -24.22
CA ASN A 267 -7.94 45.88 -23.71
C ASN A 267 -7.49 46.22 -22.28
N THR A 268 -7.60 47.50 -21.89
CA THR A 268 -7.26 47.92 -20.53
C THR A 268 -8.13 47.23 -19.47
N ASP A 269 -9.43 47.03 -19.69
CA ASP A 269 -10.29 46.43 -18.66
C ASP A 269 -9.94 44.96 -18.41
N ILE A 270 -9.61 44.21 -19.48
CA ILE A 270 -9.14 42.82 -19.37
C ILE A 270 -7.83 42.76 -18.60
N ASP A 271 -6.91 43.68 -18.92
CA ASP A 271 -5.61 43.77 -18.25
C ASP A 271 -5.76 44.20 -16.78
N GLU A 272 -6.70 45.10 -16.46
CA GLU A 272 -7.03 45.49 -15.09
C GLU A 272 -7.60 44.33 -14.28
N ILE A 273 -8.55 43.55 -14.82
CA ILE A 273 -9.09 42.35 -14.18
C ILE A 273 -7.96 41.35 -13.91
N PHE A 274 -7.10 41.11 -14.90
CA PHE A 274 -5.96 40.20 -14.76
C PHE A 274 -4.95 40.70 -13.72
N ASN A 275 -4.61 41.98 -13.72
CA ASN A 275 -3.66 42.58 -12.79
C ASN A 275 -4.20 42.62 -11.35
N PHE A 276 -5.52 42.82 -11.19
CA PHE A 276 -6.19 42.69 -9.90
C PHE A 276 -6.05 41.26 -9.37
N GLU A 277 -6.41 40.25 -10.17
CA GLU A 277 -6.26 38.85 -9.76
C GLU A 277 -4.80 38.45 -9.51
N LYS A 278 -3.86 38.97 -10.31
CA LYS A 278 -2.42 38.79 -10.09
C LYS A 278 -1.97 39.36 -8.74
N SER A 279 -2.49 40.51 -8.34
CA SER A 279 -2.19 41.11 -7.02
C SER A 279 -2.73 40.23 -5.87
N LEU A 280 -3.91 39.62 -6.05
CA LEU A 280 -4.41 38.60 -5.11
C LEU A 280 -3.47 37.39 -5.07
N ALA A 281 -3.09 36.85 -6.23
CA ALA A 281 -2.20 35.70 -6.36
C ALA A 281 -0.85 35.93 -5.67
N GLN A 282 -0.27 37.13 -5.78
CA GLN A 282 0.98 37.50 -5.10
C GLN A 282 0.88 37.51 -3.57
N SER A 283 -0.32 37.73 -3.03
CA SER A 283 -0.59 37.67 -1.59
C SER A 283 -0.89 36.24 -1.11
N PHE A 284 -1.50 35.41 -1.97
CA PHE A 284 -1.97 34.08 -1.61
C PHE A 284 -0.83 33.12 -1.30
N TRP A 285 -1.07 32.22 -0.36
CA TRP A 285 -0.11 31.17 -0.01
C TRP A 285 -0.24 30.00 -0.98
N SER A 286 0.90 29.43 -1.37
CA SER A 286 0.97 28.18 -2.13
C SER A 286 0.37 27.02 -1.34
N LYS A 287 0.00 25.93 -2.04
CA LYS A 287 -0.47 24.68 -1.40
C LYS A 287 0.52 24.16 -0.35
N THR A 288 1.82 24.22 -0.65
CA THR A 288 2.90 23.82 0.28
C THR A 288 2.91 24.65 1.57
N GLN A 289 2.70 25.97 1.49
CA GLN A 289 2.67 26.85 2.66
C GLN A 289 1.43 26.63 3.53
N ARG A 290 0.32 26.18 2.92
CA ARG A 290 -0.94 25.89 3.64
C ARG A 290 -0.94 24.51 4.30
N SER A 291 -0.09 23.60 3.85
CA SER A 291 0.05 22.26 4.46
C SER A 291 0.46 22.37 5.93
N GLY A 292 -0.38 21.83 6.83
CA GLY A 292 -0.12 21.84 8.28
C GLY A 292 -0.41 23.16 9.01
N LEU A 293 -1.02 24.15 8.35
CA LEU A 293 -1.32 25.47 8.93
C LEU A 293 -2.17 25.38 10.20
N LEU A 294 -1.88 26.24 11.18
CA LEU A 294 -2.69 26.43 12.39
C LEU A 294 -3.64 27.61 12.20
N PHE A 295 -4.93 27.40 12.49
CA PHE A 295 -5.94 28.45 12.38
C PHE A 295 -5.85 29.42 13.56
N ASN A 296 -6.07 30.71 13.27
CA ASN A 296 -6.29 31.73 14.28
C ASN A 296 -7.74 31.62 14.75
N ARG A 297 -7.95 30.86 15.83
CA ARG A 297 -9.27 30.64 16.43
C ARG A 297 -9.69 31.85 17.27
N THR A 298 -10.85 32.40 16.98
CA THR A 298 -11.48 33.51 17.70
C THR A 298 -13.00 33.26 17.86
N THR A 299 -13.70 34.19 18.49
CA THR A 299 -15.17 34.23 18.55
C THR A 299 -15.72 35.29 17.61
N PHE A 300 -17.00 35.19 17.24
CA PHE A 300 -17.65 36.19 16.39
C PHE A 300 -17.58 37.61 16.97
N SER A 301 -17.78 37.77 18.29
CA SER A 301 -17.66 39.07 18.97
C SER A 301 -16.26 39.69 18.89
N ASN A 302 -15.22 38.86 18.85
CA ASN A 302 -13.82 39.30 18.78
C ASN A 302 -13.28 39.37 17.34
N LEU A 303 -14.07 38.98 16.33
CA LEU A 303 -13.63 38.96 14.94
C LEU A 303 -13.23 40.35 14.46
N SER A 304 -14.05 41.36 14.77
CA SER A 304 -13.80 42.75 14.38
C SER A 304 -12.45 43.22 14.91
N MET A 305 -12.10 42.93 16.16
CA MET A 305 -10.80 43.31 16.74
C MET A 305 -9.61 42.71 15.98
N LEU A 306 -9.72 41.46 15.53
CA LEU A 306 -8.66 40.76 14.80
C LEU A 306 -8.57 41.17 13.31
N MET A 307 -9.71 41.54 12.73
CA MET A 307 -9.89 41.83 11.31
C MET A 307 -10.14 43.32 11.01
N ASN A 308 -9.95 44.24 11.98
CA ASN A 308 -10.21 45.69 11.85
C ASN A 308 -9.25 46.43 10.90
N THR A 309 -8.61 45.72 9.98
CA THR A 309 -7.56 46.25 9.11
C THR A 309 -8.09 46.94 7.86
N SER A 310 -9.41 46.86 7.58
CA SER A 310 -10.04 47.54 6.44
C SER A 310 -11.14 48.48 6.90
N ARG A 311 -11.14 49.70 6.35
CA ARG A 311 -12.29 50.61 6.48
C ARG A 311 -13.40 50.32 5.46
N TYR A 312 -13.15 49.47 4.47
CA TYR A 312 -14.00 49.26 3.30
C TYR A 312 -14.77 47.93 3.34
N PHE A 313 -14.34 46.95 4.15
CA PHE A 313 -15.01 45.66 4.26
C PHE A 313 -15.12 45.17 5.71
N ASN A 314 -16.35 45.11 6.23
CA ASN A 314 -16.63 44.61 7.56
C ASN A 314 -16.92 43.10 7.54
N PHE A 315 -15.93 42.29 7.94
CA PHE A 315 -16.07 40.83 7.96
C PHE A 315 -17.19 40.32 8.88
N SER A 316 -17.43 40.97 10.03
CA SER A 316 -18.49 40.56 10.95
C SER A 316 -19.87 40.78 10.34
N GLU A 317 -20.09 41.95 9.70
CA GLU A 317 -21.33 42.22 8.97
C GLU A 317 -21.51 41.26 7.80
N TYR A 318 -20.45 41.03 7.02
CA TYR A 318 -20.48 40.09 5.90
C TYR A 318 -20.93 38.70 6.35
N LEU A 319 -20.26 38.12 7.34
CA LEU A 319 -20.62 36.79 7.85
C LEU A 319 -22.05 36.74 8.37
N GLN A 320 -22.47 37.74 9.14
CA GLN A 320 -23.85 37.82 9.63
C GLN A 320 -24.85 37.76 8.45
N ARG A 321 -24.62 38.56 7.41
CA ARG A 321 -25.49 38.62 6.23
C ARG A 321 -25.48 37.32 5.42
N VAL A 322 -24.33 36.65 5.30
CA VAL A 322 -24.25 35.34 4.66
C VAL A 322 -25.03 34.30 5.45
N TYR A 323 -24.83 34.19 6.76
CA TYR A 323 -25.52 33.18 7.57
C TYR A 323 -27.04 33.42 7.68
N LEU A 324 -27.50 34.66 7.60
CA LEU A 324 -28.93 35.00 7.52
C LEU A 324 -29.61 34.37 6.29
N PHE A 325 -28.91 34.18 5.17
CA PHE A 325 -29.46 33.48 4.00
C PHE A 325 -29.82 32.01 4.31
N GLY A 326 -29.08 31.37 5.21
CA GLY A 326 -29.37 30.04 5.74
C GLY A 326 -30.34 30.03 6.92
N ASN A 327 -31.01 31.16 7.21
CA ASN A 327 -31.82 31.37 8.41
C ASN A 327 -31.04 31.13 9.72
N VAL A 328 -29.75 31.48 9.74
CA VAL A 328 -28.89 31.37 10.92
C VAL A 328 -28.45 32.76 11.35
N THR A 329 -28.76 33.12 12.60
CA THR A 329 -28.23 34.33 13.23
C THR A 329 -26.95 33.96 13.98
N LEU A 330 -25.84 34.64 13.69
CA LEU A 330 -24.60 34.47 14.45
C LEU A 330 -24.74 35.09 15.83
N VAL A 331 -24.11 34.47 16.82
CA VAL A 331 -24.07 34.91 18.22
C VAL A 331 -22.62 35.12 18.65
N ASP A 332 -22.41 35.93 19.69
CA ASP A 332 -21.08 36.35 20.15
C ASP A 332 -20.11 35.19 20.40
N THR A 333 -20.61 34.04 20.82
CA THR A 333 -19.83 32.84 21.17
C THR A 333 -19.52 31.92 19.99
N ASP A 334 -20.05 32.19 18.80
CA ASP A 334 -19.76 31.36 17.62
C ASP A 334 -18.26 31.36 17.31
N ILE A 335 -17.73 30.16 17.04
CA ILE A 335 -16.30 29.96 16.81
C ILE A 335 -15.95 30.25 15.36
N ILE A 336 -14.89 31.04 15.18
CA ILE A 336 -14.35 31.40 13.87
C ILE A 336 -12.88 31.00 13.80
N ASN A 337 -12.54 30.22 12.79
CA ASN A 337 -11.20 29.75 12.50
C ASN A 337 -10.67 30.46 11.25
N ILE A 338 -9.71 31.36 11.43
CA ILE A 338 -9.10 32.12 10.32
C ILE A 338 -7.83 31.41 9.86
N SER A 339 -7.82 30.94 8.62
CA SER A 339 -6.71 30.22 7.99
C SER A 339 -5.51 31.14 7.75
N GLU A 340 -5.58 32.00 6.73
CA GLU A 340 -4.46 32.85 6.33
C GLU A 340 -4.69 34.33 6.73
N LEU A 341 -4.67 34.63 8.04
CA LEU A 341 -4.96 35.98 8.58
C LEU A 341 -4.26 37.12 7.81
N LYS A 342 -2.95 37.00 7.59
CA LYS A 342 -2.16 38.00 6.86
C LYS A 342 -2.62 38.17 5.41
N VAL A 343 -3.02 37.08 4.76
CA VAL A 343 -3.53 37.12 3.38
C VAL A 343 -4.85 37.88 3.34
N LEU A 344 -5.76 37.62 4.27
CA LEU A 344 -7.03 38.36 4.36
C LEU A 344 -6.81 39.86 4.62
N GLN A 345 -5.85 40.22 5.48
CA GLN A 345 -5.47 41.61 5.71
C GLN A 345 -4.88 42.28 4.46
N ASN A 346 -4.13 41.53 3.63
CA ASN A 346 -3.61 42.04 2.37
C ASN A 346 -4.70 42.18 1.30
N ILE A 347 -5.66 41.25 1.24
CA ILE A 347 -6.82 41.35 0.33
C ILE A 347 -7.56 42.66 0.59
N ALA A 348 -7.80 43.01 1.85
CA ALA A 348 -8.39 44.29 2.22
C ALA A 348 -7.65 45.48 1.60
N LYS A 349 -6.32 45.53 1.70
CA LYS A 349 -5.51 46.60 1.10
C LYS A 349 -5.57 46.60 -0.43
N ILE A 350 -5.57 45.42 -1.05
CA ILE A 350 -5.69 45.30 -2.51
C ILE A 350 -7.03 45.86 -2.99
N LEU A 351 -8.12 45.61 -2.25
CA LEU A 351 -9.43 46.19 -2.56
C LEU A 351 -9.42 47.72 -2.46
N GLU A 352 -8.71 48.29 -1.48
CA GLU A 352 -8.59 49.75 -1.31
C GLU A 352 -7.77 50.43 -2.43
N GLN A 353 -6.90 49.67 -3.10
CA GLN A 353 -6.02 50.17 -4.16
C GLN A 353 -6.62 50.08 -5.57
N ASN A 354 -7.79 49.45 -5.71
CA ASN A 354 -8.40 49.19 -7.02
C ASN A 354 -9.78 49.82 -7.11
N SER A 355 -10.19 50.19 -8.33
CA SER A 355 -11.47 50.85 -8.55
C SER A 355 -12.66 49.90 -8.34
N PRO A 356 -13.83 50.40 -7.90
CA PRO A 356 -15.09 49.64 -7.90
C PRO A 356 -15.40 48.97 -9.25
N HIS A 357 -15.07 49.66 -10.36
CA HIS A 357 -15.22 49.16 -11.71
C HIS A 357 -14.42 47.87 -11.94
N THR A 358 -13.12 47.88 -11.64
CA THR A 358 -12.23 46.73 -11.78
C THR A 358 -12.67 45.56 -10.89
N ILE A 359 -13.04 45.84 -9.63
CA ILE A 359 -13.45 44.81 -8.67
C ILE A 359 -14.76 44.14 -9.10
N GLN A 360 -15.77 44.93 -9.53
CA GLN A 360 -17.02 44.39 -10.03
C GLN A 360 -16.81 43.55 -11.29
N ASN A 361 -16.00 44.03 -12.23
CA ASN A 361 -15.68 43.28 -13.44
C ASN A 361 -15.01 41.94 -13.11
N TYR A 362 -14.08 41.91 -12.16
CA TYR A 362 -13.45 40.67 -11.70
C TYR A 362 -14.47 39.71 -11.06
N PHE A 363 -15.35 40.21 -10.19
CA PHE A 363 -16.38 39.40 -9.54
C PHE A 363 -17.33 38.72 -10.52
N ILE A 364 -17.88 39.48 -11.47
CA ILE A 364 -18.78 38.91 -12.47
C ILE A 364 -18.02 38.01 -13.44
N TRP A 365 -16.79 38.36 -13.83
CA TRP A 365 -15.95 37.49 -14.64
C TRP A 365 -15.75 36.12 -13.98
N ARG A 366 -15.41 36.09 -12.69
CA ARG A 366 -15.19 34.83 -11.97
C ARG A 366 -16.48 34.02 -11.81
N PHE A 367 -17.60 34.68 -11.51
CA PHE A 367 -18.93 34.05 -11.52
C PHE A 367 -19.20 33.39 -12.88
N VAL A 368 -19.05 34.14 -13.97
CA VAL A 368 -19.27 33.63 -15.34
C VAL A 368 -18.33 32.48 -15.66
N MET A 369 -17.04 32.63 -15.39
CA MET A 369 -16.01 31.62 -15.65
C MET A 369 -16.32 30.25 -15.03
N ASN A 370 -16.89 30.25 -13.82
CA ASN A 370 -17.25 29.06 -13.06
C ASN A 370 -18.54 28.39 -13.56
N HIS A 371 -19.39 29.12 -14.27
CA HIS A 371 -20.70 28.64 -14.74
C HIS A 371 -20.76 28.33 -16.24
N ILE A 372 -19.68 28.54 -17.00
CA ILE A 372 -19.66 28.32 -18.47
C ILE A 372 -20.05 26.89 -18.88
N ASP A 373 -19.73 25.86 -18.09
CA ASP A 373 -20.12 24.47 -18.40
C ASP A 373 -21.65 24.27 -18.42
N HIS A 374 -22.43 25.22 -17.87
CA HIS A 374 -23.89 25.23 -17.85
C HIS A 374 -24.53 26.13 -18.92
N MET A 375 -23.73 26.78 -19.77
CA MET A 375 -24.16 27.74 -20.79
C MET A 375 -24.29 27.09 -22.18
N PRO A 376 -24.87 27.82 -23.17
CA PRO A 376 -24.88 27.42 -24.58
C PRO A 376 -23.50 27.01 -25.12
N LYS A 377 -23.48 26.15 -26.14
CA LYS A 377 -22.27 25.56 -26.73
C LYS A 377 -21.24 26.61 -27.11
N ARG A 378 -21.66 27.76 -27.63
CA ARG A 378 -20.74 28.86 -28.00
C ARG A 378 -19.84 29.34 -26.86
N PHE A 379 -20.30 29.26 -25.59
CA PHE A 379 -19.46 29.57 -24.42
C PHE A 379 -18.59 28.38 -24.01
N ARG A 380 -19.16 27.17 -24.01
CA ARG A 380 -18.42 25.94 -23.68
C ARG A 380 -17.24 25.70 -24.62
N SER A 381 -17.40 25.99 -25.90
CA SER A 381 -16.33 25.86 -26.88
C SER A 381 -15.15 26.80 -26.60
N LEU A 382 -15.40 28.02 -26.10
CA LEU A 382 -14.32 28.91 -25.64
C LEU A 382 -13.60 28.35 -24.41
N LYS A 383 -14.34 27.76 -23.46
CA LYS A 383 -13.73 27.06 -22.32
C LYS A 383 -12.90 25.87 -22.78
N GLN A 384 -13.34 25.17 -23.82
CA GLN A 384 -12.61 24.05 -24.41
C GLN A 384 -11.29 24.50 -25.07
N GLU A 385 -11.27 25.64 -25.75
CA GLU A 385 -10.02 26.23 -26.26
C GLU A 385 -9.03 26.53 -25.12
N PHE A 386 -9.53 27.07 -24.01
CA PHE A 386 -8.72 27.29 -22.82
C PHE A 386 -8.26 25.97 -22.16
N ARG A 387 -9.13 24.94 -22.11
CA ARG A 387 -8.78 23.58 -21.65
C ARG A 387 -7.71 22.93 -22.52
N ARG A 388 -7.69 23.19 -23.83
CA ARG A 388 -6.62 22.70 -24.71
C ARG A 388 -5.25 23.20 -24.28
N VAL A 389 -5.14 24.47 -23.88
CA VAL A 389 -3.86 25.04 -23.41
C VAL A 389 -3.51 24.59 -21.99
N THR A 390 -4.50 24.38 -21.13
CA THR A 390 -4.29 24.10 -19.69
C THR A 390 -4.29 22.62 -19.31
N LYS A 391 -4.92 21.76 -20.11
CA LYS A 391 -5.04 20.30 -19.89
C LYS A 391 -4.60 19.46 -21.09
N GLY A 392 -4.49 20.04 -22.29
CA GLY A 392 -4.17 19.29 -23.50
C GLY A 392 -5.36 18.55 -24.12
N SER A 393 -6.58 18.69 -23.59
CA SER A 393 -7.76 18.07 -24.19
C SER A 393 -8.16 18.76 -25.50
N THR A 394 -8.60 17.99 -26.48
CA THR A 394 -8.90 18.45 -27.83
C THR A 394 -10.38 18.62 -28.10
N VAL A 395 -11.24 17.88 -27.38
CA VAL A 395 -12.72 17.96 -27.50
C VAL A 395 -13.38 18.17 -26.14
N GLU A 396 -14.64 18.58 -26.14
CA GLU A 396 -15.45 18.69 -24.90
C GLU A 396 -15.84 17.31 -24.38
N ASN A 397 -15.92 17.16 -23.05
CA ASN A 397 -16.52 15.97 -22.44
C ASN A 397 -17.94 15.75 -22.98
N PRO A 398 -18.34 14.50 -23.23
CA PRO A 398 -19.72 14.18 -23.62
C PRO A 398 -20.73 14.82 -22.67
N ARG A 399 -21.78 15.42 -23.24
CA ARG A 399 -22.77 16.16 -22.45
C ARG A 399 -23.42 15.28 -21.38
N SER A 400 -23.79 14.05 -21.74
CA SER A 400 -24.32 13.03 -20.83
C SER A 400 -23.40 12.75 -19.64
N HIS A 401 -22.08 12.65 -19.87
CA HIS A 401 -21.09 12.45 -18.81
C HIS A 401 -21.02 13.67 -17.88
N THR A 402 -20.93 14.88 -18.45
CA THR A 402 -20.91 16.13 -17.67
C THR A 402 -22.15 16.27 -16.80
N CYS A 403 -23.33 15.96 -17.36
CA CYS A 403 -24.60 16.00 -16.64
C CYS A 403 -24.69 14.96 -15.51
N ALA A 404 -24.28 13.71 -15.77
CA ALA A 404 -24.26 12.65 -14.76
C ALA A 404 -23.29 12.97 -13.61
N SER A 405 -22.07 13.44 -13.93
CA SER A 405 -21.11 13.88 -12.90
C SER A 405 -21.63 15.05 -12.06
N TYR A 406 -22.29 16.03 -12.68
CA TYR A 406 -22.90 17.16 -11.96
C TYR A 406 -23.97 16.69 -10.97
N ILE A 407 -24.84 15.77 -11.39
CA ILE A 407 -25.92 15.25 -10.54
C ILE A 407 -25.37 14.36 -9.44
N ASN A 408 -24.40 13.51 -9.73
CA ASN A 408 -23.72 12.71 -8.71
C ASN A 408 -23.09 13.64 -7.65
N LYS A 409 -22.45 14.73 -8.06
CA LYS A 409 -21.84 15.67 -7.10
C LYS A 409 -22.86 16.37 -6.19
N ASN A 410 -24.04 16.72 -6.70
CA ASN A 410 -25.00 17.57 -5.98
C ASN A 410 -26.17 16.82 -5.33
N MET A 411 -26.52 15.65 -5.85
CA MET A 411 -27.60 14.77 -5.35
C MET A 411 -27.08 13.34 -5.21
N GLY A 412 -25.82 13.21 -4.80
CA GLY A 412 -25.08 11.95 -4.86
C GLY A 412 -25.61 10.82 -4.01
N MET A 413 -26.26 11.11 -2.89
CA MET A 413 -26.80 10.05 -2.02
C MET A 413 -27.96 9.29 -2.67
N ILE A 414 -28.84 9.99 -3.40
CA ILE A 414 -29.91 9.31 -4.13
C ILE A 414 -29.37 8.58 -5.37
N VAL A 415 -28.38 9.15 -6.07
CA VAL A 415 -27.68 8.46 -7.17
C VAL A 415 -26.96 7.20 -6.66
N SER A 416 -26.25 7.32 -5.53
CA SER A 416 -25.55 6.23 -4.87
C SER A 416 -26.49 5.09 -4.50
N ARG A 417 -27.69 5.40 -4.00
CA ARG A 417 -28.71 4.38 -3.72
C ARG A 417 -29.08 3.58 -4.97
N LEU A 418 -29.31 4.24 -6.11
CA LEU A 418 -29.60 3.55 -7.37
C LEU A 418 -28.41 2.70 -7.82
N TYR A 419 -27.19 3.25 -7.72
CA TYR A 419 -25.96 2.56 -8.08
C TYR A 419 -25.75 1.29 -7.26
N ILE A 420 -25.79 1.37 -5.92
CA ILE A 420 -25.52 0.20 -5.06
C ILE A 420 -26.57 -0.90 -5.26
N LYS A 421 -27.86 -0.54 -5.40
CA LYS A 421 -28.94 -1.52 -5.62
C LYS A 421 -28.74 -2.32 -6.91
N LYS A 422 -28.10 -1.72 -7.91
CA LYS A 422 -27.93 -2.34 -9.24
C LYS A 422 -26.57 -2.97 -9.45
N ARG A 423 -25.51 -2.43 -8.85
CA ARG A 423 -24.11 -2.71 -9.22
C ARG A 423 -23.23 -3.23 -8.06
N PHE A 424 -23.67 -3.18 -6.80
CA PHE A 424 -22.84 -3.57 -5.65
C PHE A 424 -23.27 -4.90 -5.03
N ASP A 425 -22.29 -5.76 -4.71
CA ASP A 425 -22.48 -7.07 -4.08
C ASP A 425 -22.23 -6.96 -2.57
N GLU A 426 -23.21 -7.33 -1.74
CA GLU A 426 -23.07 -7.23 -0.28
C GLU A 426 -22.00 -8.18 0.28
N THR A 427 -21.73 -9.30 -0.38
CA THR A 427 -20.67 -10.23 0.06
C THR A 427 -19.28 -9.63 -0.10
N ALA A 428 -19.07 -8.76 -1.09
CA ALA A 428 -17.84 -7.99 -1.27
C ALA A 428 -17.56 -7.06 -0.08
N ARG A 429 -18.61 -6.51 0.53
CA ARG A 429 -18.50 -5.62 1.70
C ARG A 429 -17.94 -6.35 2.91
N GLN A 430 -18.43 -7.56 3.20
CA GLN A 430 -17.97 -8.33 4.36
C GLN A 430 -16.50 -8.74 4.22
N GLU A 431 -16.09 -9.18 3.04
CA GLU A 431 -14.67 -9.51 2.80
C GLU A 431 -13.74 -8.30 2.94
N ALA A 432 -14.19 -7.11 2.54
CA ALA A 432 -13.44 -5.88 2.73
C ALA A 432 -13.29 -5.53 4.22
N ILE A 433 -14.35 -5.69 5.03
CA ILE A 433 -14.33 -5.49 6.49
C ILE A 433 -13.27 -6.39 7.15
N ASP A 434 -13.26 -7.68 6.82
CA ASP A 434 -12.32 -8.64 7.43
C ASP A 434 -10.86 -8.32 7.08
N MET A 435 -10.61 -7.91 5.84
CA MET A 435 -9.28 -7.49 5.38
C MET A 435 -8.83 -6.20 6.08
N ILE A 436 -9.73 -5.23 6.26
CA ILE A 436 -9.44 -3.97 6.95
C ILE A 436 -9.06 -4.21 8.39
N GLU A 437 -9.79 -5.08 9.08
CA GLU A 437 -9.46 -5.44 10.47
C GLU A 437 -8.08 -6.12 10.55
N ASN A 438 -7.74 -7.02 9.61
CA ASN A 438 -6.42 -7.63 9.60
C ASN A 438 -5.29 -6.61 9.37
N ILE A 439 -5.50 -5.63 8.47
CA ILE A 439 -4.53 -4.54 8.23
C ILE A 439 -4.42 -3.66 9.47
N ARG A 440 -5.53 -3.28 10.11
CA ARG A 440 -5.54 -2.50 11.37
C ARG A 440 -4.76 -3.21 12.47
N LEU A 441 -5.00 -4.50 12.69
CA LEU A 441 -4.27 -5.29 13.69
C LEU A 441 -2.77 -5.30 13.38
N THR A 442 -2.40 -5.53 12.13
CA THR A 442 -1.00 -5.50 11.67
C THR A 442 -0.36 -4.13 11.92
N PHE A 443 -1.08 -3.05 11.63
CA PHE A 443 -0.62 -1.69 11.89
C PHE A 443 -0.39 -1.42 13.38
N THR A 444 -1.27 -1.90 14.27
CA THR A 444 -1.05 -1.77 15.73
C THR A 444 0.18 -2.53 16.23
N GLU A 445 0.45 -3.72 15.67
CA GLU A 445 1.66 -4.50 15.97
C GLU A 445 2.91 -3.76 15.50
N MET A 446 2.84 -3.16 14.32
CA MET A 446 3.89 -2.33 13.74
C MET A 446 4.18 -1.07 14.59
N ILE A 447 3.17 -0.36 15.10
CA ILE A 447 3.35 0.75 16.06
C ILE A 447 4.07 0.25 17.32
N ASN A 448 3.64 -0.89 17.87
CA ASN A 448 4.23 -1.44 19.08
C ASN A 448 5.74 -1.74 18.91
N GLN A 449 6.15 -2.17 17.72
CA GLN A 449 7.54 -2.48 17.38
C GLN A 449 8.38 -1.25 16.99
N ALA A 450 7.77 -0.08 16.79
CA ALA A 450 8.47 1.10 16.26
C ALA A 450 9.50 1.66 17.27
N ILE A 451 10.81 1.43 17.04
CA ILE A 451 11.86 1.81 18.00
C ILE A 451 12.06 3.32 18.20
N TRP A 452 11.56 4.15 17.29
CA TRP A 452 11.69 5.60 17.36
C TRP A 452 10.64 6.23 18.29
N MET A 453 9.54 5.53 18.59
CA MET A 453 8.47 6.00 19.49
C MET A 453 8.75 5.61 20.94
N GLU A 454 8.49 6.54 21.87
CA GLU A 454 8.52 6.25 23.30
C GLU A 454 7.26 5.47 23.74
N ALA A 455 7.37 4.72 24.84
CA ALA A 455 6.31 3.84 25.33
C ALA A 455 4.96 4.57 25.50
N ASP A 456 4.97 5.77 26.07
CA ASP A 456 3.76 6.57 26.27
C ASP A 456 3.10 6.94 24.94
N SER A 457 3.89 7.37 23.95
CA SER A 457 3.40 7.73 22.61
C SER A 457 2.90 6.50 21.83
N LYS A 458 3.52 5.33 22.01
CA LYS A 458 3.04 4.06 21.43
C LYS A 458 1.66 3.69 21.97
N SER A 459 1.47 3.79 23.28
CA SER A 459 0.22 3.42 23.95
C SER A 459 -0.97 4.20 23.37
N VAL A 460 -0.86 5.53 23.32
CA VAL A 460 -1.91 6.40 22.77
C VAL A 460 -2.07 6.29 21.25
N ALA A 461 -1.00 5.96 20.50
CA ALA A 461 -1.08 5.71 19.07
C ALA A 461 -1.82 4.41 18.74
N ILE A 462 -1.56 3.34 19.51
CA ILE A 462 -2.30 2.08 19.42
C ILE A 462 -3.77 2.31 19.78
N GLU A 463 -4.05 3.09 20.83
CA GLU A 463 -5.42 3.43 21.20
C GLU A 463 -6.15 4.17 20.07
N LYS A 464 -5.51 5.20 19.49
CA LYS A 464 -6.06 5.92 18.33
C LYS A 464 -6.36 4.98 17.17
N ALA A 465 -5.41 4.12 16.80
CA ALA A 465 -5.55 3.20 15.67
C ALA A 465 -6.73 2.22 15.85
N ARG A 466 -6.92 1.73 17.08
CA ARG A 466 -8.05 0.84 17.44
C ARG A 466 -9.40 1.53 17.38
N LEU A 467 -9.44 2.84 17.63
CA LEU A 467 -10.66 3.64 17.63
C LEU A 467 -10.96 4.29 16.27
N ILE A 468 -10.16 4.00 15.24
CA ILE A 468 -10.49 4.44 13.87
C ILE A 468 -11.77 3.74 13.45
N THR A 469 -12.81 4.51 13.16
CA THR A 469 -14.09 3.97 12.67
C THR A 469 -13.98 3.65 11.19
N GLU A 470 -14.37 2.46 10.77
CA GLU A 470 -14.42 2.06 9.35
C GLU A 470 -15.80 2.27 8.72
N ARG A 471 -15.82 2.75 7.48
CA ARG A 471 -17.04 2.99 6.68
C ARG A 471 -16.90 2.34 5.32
N ILE A 472 -17.59 1.22 5.12
CA ILE A 472 -17.35 0.33 3.96
C ILE A 472 -18.57 0.29 3.05
N GLY A 473 -18.35 0.58 1.77
CA GLY A 473 -19.36 0.56 0.71
C GLY A 473 -20.27 1.78 0.76
N TYR A 474 -21.19 1.80 1.72
CA TYR A 474 -22.26 2.78 1.81
C TYR A 474 -22.80 2.95 3.26
N PRO A 475 -23.47 4.07 3.58
CA PRO A 475 -24.09 4.28 4.89
C PRO A 475 -25.18 3.23 5.19
N ASN A 476 -25.25 2.77 6.44
CA ASN A 476 -26.29 1.83 6.87
C ASN A 476 -27.69 2.40 6.61
N GLY A 477 -28.59 1.56 6.11
CA GLY A 477 -29.94 1.96 5.70
C GLY A 477 -30.06 2.47 4.26
N LEU A 478 -28.96 2.90 3.61
CA LEU A 478 -29.03 3.43 2.23
C LEU A 478 -29.53 2.41 1.21
N ASN A 479 -29.31 1.12 1.44
CA ASN A 479 -29.80 0.03 0.59
C ASN A 479 -31.19 -0.50 1.01
N GLY A 480 -31.72 -0.09 2.17
CA GLY A 480 -32.99 -0.58 2.71
C GLY A 480 -34.23 0.08 2.08
N ASP A 481 -35.43 -0.27 2.54
CA ASP A 481 -36.67 0.27 1.98
C ASP A 481 -37.09 1.62 2.58
N ASN A 482 -36.57 1.98 3.76
CA ASN A 482 -36.81 3.28 4.36
C ASN A 482 -36.01 4.38 3.64
N ILE A 483 -36.71 5.32 3.02
CA ILE A 483 -36.17 6.41 2.18
C ILE A 483 -36.56 7.80 2.68
N THR A 484 -37.19 7.90 3.86
CA THR A 484 -37.81 9.14 4.34
C THR A 484 -36.82 10.31 4.35
N GLU A 485 -35.60 10.10 4.85
CA GLU A 485 -34.55 11.14 4.88
C GLU A 485 -34.17 11.64 3.48
N LEU A 486 -34.07 10.73 2.50
CA LEU A 486 -33.75 11.09 1.12
C LEU A 486 -34.90 11.86 0.45
N GLU A 487 -36.15 11.48 0.72
CA GLU A 487 -37.34 12.19 0.21
C GLU A 487 -37.51 13.57 0.87
N GLU A 488 -37.30 13.68 2.18
CA GLU A 488 -37.34 14.96 2.90
C GLU A 488 -36.25 15.93 2.43
N LYS A 489 -35.09 15.39 2.06
CA LYS A 489 -33.97 16.17 1.52
C LYS A 489 -34.22 16.57 0.08
N TYR A 490 -34.44 15.60 -0.82
CA TYR A 490 -34.39 15.77 -2.27
C TYR A 490 -35.76 15.76 -2.96
N GLY A 491 -36.78 15.13 -2.37
CA GLY A 491 -38.13 15.02 -2.98
C GLY A 491 -38.87 16.35 -3.06
N LYS A 492 -38.54 17.29 -2.17
CA LYS A 492 -39.11 18.66 -2.19
C LYS A 492 -38.54 19.58 -3.26
N TYR A 493 -37.46 19.19 -3.94
CA TYR A 493 -36.87 20.01 -4.99
C TYR A 493 -37.83 20.10 -6.18
N LYS A 494 -37.87 21.28 -6.82
CA LYS A 494 -38.76 21.56 -7.95
C LYS A 494 -37.92 22.06 -9.12
N PHE A 495 -37.46 21.12 -9.94
CA PHE A 495 -36.75 21.45 -11.17
C PHE A 495 -37.72 21.69 -12.32
N ASN A 496 -37.37 22.62 -13.19
CA ASN A 496 -38.12 22.94 -14.40
C ASN A 496 -37.32 22.56 -15.66
N SER A 497 -37.80 22.96 -16.84
CA SER A 497 -37.13 22.66 -18.11
C SER A 497 -35.86 23.48 -18.36
N SER A 498 -35.66 24.59 -17.65
CA SER A 498 -34.51 25.47 -17.79
C SER A 498 -33.34 25.00 -16.92
N TYR A 499 -32.32 24.44 -17.59
CA TYR A 499 -31.17 23.87 -16.89
C TYR A 499 -30.43 24.89 -16.01
N ILE A 500 -30.21 26.10 -16.51
CA ILE A 500 -29.47 27.12 -15.76
C ILE A 500 -30.20 27.55 -14.49
N GLN A 501 -31.53 27.65 -14.52
CA GLN A 501 -32.33 27.94 -13.33
C GLN A 501 -32.24 26.80 -12.31
N ASN A 502 -32.26 25.55 -12.78
CA ASN A 502 -32.07 24.39 -11.91
C ASN A 502 -30.67 24.38 -11.25
N VAL A 503 -29.63 24.77 -11.99
CA VAL A 503 -28.26 24.91 -11.46
C VAL A 503 -28.21 25.97 -10.36
N LEU A 504 -28.74 27.16 -10.63
CA LEU A 504 -28.76 28.26 -9.65
C LEU A 504 -29.56 27.90 -8.39
N LEU A 505 -30.72 27.26 -8.56
CA LEU A 505 -31.51 26.74 -7.44
C LEU A 505 -30.72 25.72 -6.60
N MET A 506 -30.01 24.79 -7.26
CA MET A 506 -29.18 23.81 -6.56
C MET A 506 -28.05 24.45 -5.75
N LEU A 507 -27.37 25.45 -6.30
CA LEU A 507 -26.32 26.19 -5.59
C LEU A 507 -26.88 26.86 -4.33
N GLN A 508 -28.01 27.55 -4.44
CA GLN A 508 -28.67 28.20 -3.30
C GLN A 508 -29.10 27.19 -2.23
N LEU A 509 -29.68 26.05 -2.63
CA LEU A 509 -30.10 25.00 -1.70
C LEU A 509 -28.88 24.40 -0.96
N ASN A 510 -27.78 24.16 -1.67
CA ASN A 510 -26.54 23.65 -1.08
C ASN A 510 -25.94 24.64 -0.09
N VAL A 511 -25.89 25.93 -0.43
CA VAL A 511 -25.40 26.98 0.49
C VAL A 511 -26.28 27.06 1.73
N LYS A 512 -27.61 27.10 1.58
CA LYS A 512 -28.54 27.11 2.73
C LYS A 512 -28.32 25.92 3.66
N HIS A 513 -28.23 24.72 3.10
CA HIS A 513 -27.97 23.52 3.88
C HIS A 513 -26.61 23.59 4.59
N SER A 514 -25.55 24.02 3.91
CA SER A 514 -24.21 24.14 4.49
C SER A 514 -24.15 25.18 5.62
N LEU A 515 -24.88 26.29 5.52
CA LEU A 515 -24.92 27.31 6.57
C LEU A 515 -25.71 26.83 7.80
N HIS A 516 -26.81 26.10 7.59
CA HIS A 516 -27.66 25.58 8.65
C HIS A 516 -26.92 24.62 9.60
N LYS A 517 -25.92 23.90 9.10
CA LYS A 517 -25.05 23.01 9.89
C LYS A 517 -24.37 23.66 11.09
N LEU A 518 -24.28 25.00 11.14
CA LEU A 518 -23.72 25.70 12.29
C LEU A 518 -24.59 25.55 13.56
N ARG A 519 -25.86 25.20 13.40
CA ARG A 519 -26.83 24.98 14.50
C ARG A 519 -27.24 23.53 14.69
N GLU A 520 -26.77 22.64 13.81
CA GLU A 520 -27.01 21.21 13.93
C GLU A 520 -26.00 20.57 14.90
N SER A 521 -26.44 19.51 15.59
CA SER A 521 -25.51 18.65 16.34
C SER A 521 -24.62 17.87 15.38
N ILE A 522 -23.36 17.68 15.72
CA ILE A 522 -22.43 16.87 14.93
C ILE A 522 -22.87 15.39 14.94
N ASP A 523 -23.43 14.91 13.83
CA ASP A 523 -23.69 13.49 13.62
C ASP A 523 -22.43 12.78 13.14
N ARG A 524 -21.84 11.96 14.02
CA ARG A 524 -20.68 11.15 13.68
C ARG A 524 -21.00 9.97 12.77
N LYS A 525 -22.24 9.73 12.35
CA LYS A 525 -22.61 8.64 11.43
C LYS A 525 -22.74 9.08 9.98
N VAL A 526 -22.76 10.38 9.71
CA VAL A 526 -22.97 10.91 8.36
C VAL A 526 -21.79 10.68 7.40
N TRP A 527 -22.12 10.45 6.13
CA TRP A 527 -21.21 10.40 5.00
C TRP A 527 -21.36 11.70 4.20
N GLU A 528 -20.44 12.64 4.33
CA GLU A 528 -20.59 13.98 3.72
C GLU A 528 -19.46 14.38 2.75
N TYR A 529 -18.35 13.65 2.76
CA TYR A 529 -17.13 14.02 2.03
C TYR A 529 -16.97 13.25 0.74
N ILE A 530 -17.42 12.01 0.74
CA ILE A 530 -17.35 11.09 -0.38
C ILE A 530 -18.70 10.39 -0.51
N LEU A 531 -19.09 10.08 -1.74
CA LEU A 531 -20.31 9.35 -2.04
C LEU A 531 -19.98 7.88 -2.31
N PRO A 532 -20.88 6.94 -1.98
CA PRO A 532 -20.71 5.53 -2.36
C PRO A 532 -20.43 5.30 -3.86
N SER A 533 -20.88 6.20 -4.73
CA SER A 533 -20.66 6.21 -6.18
C SER A 533 -19.34 6.86 -6.64
N ASP A 534 -18.48 7.35 -5.75
CA ASP A 534 -17.19 7.93 -6.12
C ASP A 534 -16.09 6.86 -6.07
N VAL A 535 -15.20 6.79 -7.06
CA VAL A 535 -14.07 5.84 -7.05
C VAL A 535 -12.92 6.43 -6.23
N ASN A 536 -13.04 6.37 -4.91
CA ASN A 536 -12.00 6.88 -4.01
C ASN A 536 -12.11 6.28 -2.60
N ALA A 537 -11.11 6.54 -1.77
CA ALA A 537 -11.11 6.31 -0.32
C ALA A 537 -10.67 7.60 0.38
N TYR A 538 -10.93 7.72 1.68
CA TYR A 538 -10.42 8.86 2.45
C TYR A 538 -10.35 8.60 3.96
N TYR A 539 -9.44 9.33 4.61
CA TYR A 539 -9.35 9.49 6.06
C TYR A 539 -9.87 10.87 6.50
N ARG A 540 -10.71 10.90 7.54
CA ARG A 540 -11.20 12.15 8.15
C ARG A 540 -10.57 12.39 9.51
N PHE A 541 -9.74 13.43 9.60
CA PHE A 541 -9.07 13.80 10.85
C PHE A 541 -10.02 14.08 12.01
N THR A 542 -11.11 14.82 11.77
CA THR A 542 -12.00 15.29 12.84
C THR A 542 -12.91 14.21 13.42
N PHE A 543 -13.14 13.10 12.71
CA PHE A 543 -13.94 11.97 13.20
C PHE A 543 -13.09 10.73 13.51
N ASN A 544 -11.80 10.73 13.17
CA ASN A 544 -10.94 9.55 13.26
C ASN A 544 -11.59 8.37 12.52
N ASP A 545 -11.97 8.58 11.25
CA ASP A 545 -12.61 7.54 10.43
C ASP A 545 -11.99 7.37 9.05
N ILE A 546 -12.06 6.15 8.53
CA ILE A 546 -11.66 5.75 7.17
C ILE A 546 -12.90 5.33 6.39
N THR A 547 -12.96 5.69 5.11
CA THR A 547 -14.07 5.33 4.25
C THR A 547 -13.60 4.76 2.93
N PHE A 548 -14.21 3.65 2.53
CA PHE A 548 -14.04 3.02 1.23
C PHE A 548 -15.41 2.92 0.58
N THR A 549 -15.58 3.54 -0.57
CA THR A 549 -16.88 3.60 -1.27
C THR A 549 -17.23 2.28 -1.93
N ALA A 550 -18.51 2.09 -2.26
CA ALA A 550 -18.95 0.95 -3.05
C ALA A 550 -18.26 0.92 -4.42
N ALA A 551 -18.04 2.10 -5.02
CA ALA A 551 -17.42 2.26 -6.33
C ALA A 551 -15.90 2.02 -6.38
N ILE A 552 -15.15 2.04 -5.27
CA ILE A 552 -13.73 1.60 -5.28
C ILE A 552 -13.58 0.10 -5.02
N LEU A 553 -14.57 -0.54 -4.37
CA LEU A 553 -14.58 -1.97 -4.02
C LEU A 553 -14.93 -2.88 -5.22
N GLN A 554 -14.24 -2.67 -6.33
CA GLN A 554 -14.42 -3.40 -7.58
C GLN A 554 -13.09 -3.53 -8.35
N THR A 555 -13.12 -4.24 -9.47
CA THR A 555 -11.92 -4.54 -10.28
C THR A 555 -11.32 -3.24 -10.83
N PRO A 556 -9.98 -3.05 -10.79
CA PRO A 556 -8.95 -4.02 -10.39
C PRO A 556 -8.52 -3.93 -8.91
N PHE A 557 -9.09 -3.03 -8.11
CA PHE A 557 -8.69 -2.85 -6.70
C PHE A 557 -9.10 -4.01 -5.82
N PHE A 558 -10.34 -4.50 -6.01
CA PHE A 558 -10.94 -5.53 -5.18
C PHE A 558 -11.88 -6.43 -5.97
N HIS A 559 -11.88 -7.72 -5.64
CA HIS A 559 -12.95 -8.63 -6.00
C HIS A 559 -13.02 -9.79 -5.01
N LYS A 560 -14.22 -10.25 -4.65
CA LYS A 560 -14.40 -11.37 -3.71
C LYS A 560 -13.72 -12.66 -4.16
N ASP A 561 -13.80 -12.95 -5.46
CA ASP A 561 -13.21 -14.16 -6.06
C ASP A 561 -11.70 -14.01 -6.40
N ALA A 562 -11.05 -12.92 -5.99
CA ALA A 562 -9.63 -12.70 -6.24
C ALA A 562 -8.75 -13.54 -5.30
N PRO A 563 -7.64 -14.12 -5.78
CA PRO A 563 -6.53 -14.54 -4.93
C PRO A 563 -6.14 -13.40 -3.98
N LYS A 564 -5.86 -13.70 -2.70
CA LYS A 564 -5.75 -12.64 -1.70
C LYS A 564 -4.55 -11.73 -1.92
N TYR A 565 -3.45 -12.22 -2.49
CA TYR A 565 -2.33 -11.34 -2.89
C TYR A 565 -2.76 -10.17 -3.80
N LEU A 566 -3.79 -10.34 -4.65
CA LEU A 566 -4.31 -9.25 -5.49
C LEU A 566 -5.08 -8.23 -4.67
N ASN A 567 -6.01 -8.67 -3.82
CA ASN A 567 -6.81 -7.77 -2.99
C ASN A 567 -5.93 -7.01 -1.98
N TYR A 568 -4.99 -7.68 -1.32
CA TYR A 568 -4.07 -7.01 -0.39
C TYR A 568 -3.12 -6.06 -1.14
N GLY A 569 -2.63 -6.42 -2.32
CA GLY A 569 -1.77 -5.55 -3.13
C GLY A 569 -2.52 -4.37 -3.79
N GLY A 570 -3.81 -4.54 -4.08
CA GLY A 570 -4.69 -3.51 -4.60
C GLY A 570 -5.32 -2.72 -3.47
N ILE A 571 -6.59 -2.99 -3.16
CA ILE A 571 -7.35 -2.27 -2.13
C ILE A 571 -6.69 -2.32 -0.74
N GLY A 572 -5.96 -3.37 -0.38
CA GLY A 572 -5.29 -3.46 0.92
C GLY A 572 -4.24 -2.37 1.11
N THR A 573 -3.51 -2.01 0.06
CA THR A 573 -2.55 -0.88 0.11
C THR A 573 -3.26 0.46 0.27
N VAL A 574 -4.44 0.63 -0.34
CA VAL A 574 -5.32 1.79 -0.14
C VAL A 574 -5.83 1.83 1.31
N VAL A 575 -6.19 0.68 1.87
CA VAL A 575 -6.62 0.61 3.28
C VAL A 575 -5.53 1.06 4.24
N GLY A 576 -4.32 0.52 4.07
CA GLY A 576 -3.19 0.93 4.90
C GLY A 576 -2.80 2.40 4.67
N HIS A 577 -2.97 2.92 3.45
CA HIS A 577 -2.76 4.33 3.13
C HIS A 577 -3.70 5.23 3.96
N GLU A 578 -5.00 4.94 3.96
CA GLU A 578 -5.96 5.68 4.78
C GLU A 578 -5.72 5.53 6.28
N LEU A 579 -5.34 4.34 6.77
CA LEU A 579 -4.96 4.16 8.17
C LEU A 579 -3.74 5.01 8.54
N THR A 580 -2.74 5.07 7.66
CA THR A 580 -1.52 5.84 7.86
C THR A 580 -1.78 7.34 7.89
N HIS A 581 -2.78 7.86 7.17
CA HIS A 581 -3.16 9.28 7.27
C HIS A 581 -3.51 9.70 8.69
N GLY A 582 -4.01 8.80 9.54
CA GLY A 582 -4.18 9.08 10.97
C GLY A 582 -2.88 9.41 11.71
N PHE A 583 -1.71 9.15 11.12
CA PHE A 583 -0.40 9.23 11.76
C PHE A 583 0.65 9.94 10.90
N ASP A 584 0.26 10.50 9.77
CA ASP A 584 1.14 11.31 8.91
C ASP A 584 1.50 12.67 9.55
N ASN A 585 2.16 13.56 8.81
CA ASN A 585 2.59 14.88 9.32
C ASN A 585 1.43 15.79 9.78
N VAL A 586 0.21 15.56 9.31
CA VAL A 586 -1.02 16.28 9.68
C VAL A 586 -1.83 15.46 10.69
N GLY A 587 -2.15 14.20 10.38
CA GLY A 587 -3.03 13.36 11.20
C GLY A 587 -2.48 13.04 12.57
N ARG A 588 -1.14 12.99 12.75
CA ARG A 588 -0.52 12.87 14.08
C ARG A 588 -0.89 14.02 15.02
N GLN A 589 -1.42 15.13 14.49
CA GLN A 589 -1.81 16.29 15.30
C GLN A 589 -3.22 16.13 15.86
N PHE A 590 -3.98 15.11 15.46
CA PHE A 590 -5.35 14.85 15.90
C PHE A 590 -5.38 13.65 16.84
N ASP A 591 -6.04 13.76 17.99
CA ASP A 591 -6.19 12.67 18.95
C ASP A 591 -7.20 11.61 18.45
N LYS A 592 -7.46 10.59 19.29
CA LYS A 592 -8.43 9.52 19.02
C LYS A 592 -9.88 9.98 18.81
N ASN A 593 -10.22 11.18 19.30
CA ASN A 593 -11.56 11.76 19.17
C ASN A 593 -11.69 12.70 17.97
N GLY A 594 -10.55 13.02 17.34
CA GLY A 594 -10.45 13.97 16.22
C GLY A 594 -10.20 15.41 16.65
N ASN A 595 -9.71 15.65 17.88
CA ASN A 595 -9.30 16.97 18.33
C ASN A 595 -7.81 17.20 18.03
N ARG A 596 -7.48 18.35 17.46
CA ARG A 596 -6.12 18.76 17.13
C ARG A 596 -5.37 19.20 18.39
N LEU A 597 -4.73 18.25 19.06
CA LEU A 597 -4.04 18.40 20.34
C LEU A 597 -2.64 17.74 20.29
N PRO A 598 -1.66 18.17 21.09
CA PRO A 598 -0.41 17.45 21.25
C PRO A 598 -0.63 16.21 22.14
N TRP A 599 -0.54 15.01 21.56
CA TRP A 599 -0.70 13.74 22.29
C TRP A 599 0.52 12.81 22.13
N TRP A 600 1.58 13.26 21.46
CA TRP A 600 2.90 12.62 21.47
C TRP A 600 3.88 13.39 22.34
N THR A 601 4.89 12.69 22.85
CA THR A 601 6.03 13.34 23.50
C THR A 601 6.84 14.16 22.50
N ASN A 602 7.47 15.24 22.96
CA ASN A 602 8.31 16.08 22.11
C ASN A 602 9.47 15.30 21.46
N ASN A 603 10.05 14.32 22.17
CA ASN A 603 11.10 13.46 21.64
C ASN A 603 10.59 12.59 20.47
N THR A 604 9.40 11.97 20.61
CA THR A 604 8.76 11.21 19.53
C THR A 604 8.47 12.11 18.32
N ILE A 605 7.98 13.33 18.54
CA ILE A 605 7.72 14.31 17.46
C ILE A 605 9.02 14.67 16.73
N ASN A 606 10.09 14.99 17.46
CA ASN A 606 11.38 15.35 16.85
C ASN A 606 11.97 14.18 16.04
N ARG A 607 11.87 12.95 16.55
CA ARG A 607 12.29 11.75 15.82
C ARG A 607 11.45 11.53 14.55
N PHE A 608 10.14 11.71 14.63
CA PHE A 608 9.26 11.64 13.46
C PHE A 608 9.63 12.66 12.39
N ILE A 609 9.88 13.92 12.78
CA ILE A 609 10.30 14.98 11.86
C ILE A 609 11.63 14.61 11.18
N ASN A 610 12.59 14.08 11.95
CA ASN A 610 13.88 13.65 11.39
C ASN A 610 13.74 12.46 10.41
N LEU A 611 12.86 11.49 10.72
CA LEU A 611 12.61 10.36 9.83
C LEU A 611 11.91 10.79 8.54
N THR A 612 10.94 11.68 8.64
CA THR A 612 10.18 12.18 7.48
C THR A 612 10.99 13.10 6.58
N LYS A 613 12.03 13.76 7.10
CA LYS A 613 13.01 14.49 6.28
C LYS A 613 13.67 13.61 5.21
N CYS A 614 13.94 12.33 5.51
CA CYS A 614 14.45 11.39 4.51
C CYS A 614 13.50 11.26 3.31
N MET A 615 12.19 11.23 3.54
CA MET A 615 11.19 11.15 2.47
C MET A 615 11.09 12.47 1.70
N ILE A 616 11.18 13.62 2.36
CA ILE A 616 11.27 14.91 1.66
C ILE A 616 12.46 14.89 0.69
N ASP A 617 13.66 14.60 1.20
CA ASP A 617 14.90 14.58 0.41
C ASP A 617 14.86 13.54 -0.72
N GLN A 618 14.22 12.38 -0.48
CA GLN A 618 14.02 11.34 -1.50
C GLN A 618 13.16 11.85 -2.66
N TYR A 619 12.00 12.42 -2.35
CA TYR A 619 11.04 12.80 -3.39
C TYR A 619 11.42 14.12 -4.07
N ASP A 620 12.13 15.03 -3.40
CA ASP A 620 12.76 16.21 -4.02
C ASP A 620 13.80 15.81 -5.10
N ASN A 621 14.40 14.62 -4.99
CA ASN A 621 15.36 14.11 -5.95
C ASN A 621 14.71 13.39 -7.16
N TYR A 622 13.38 13.32 -7.21
CA TYR A 622 12.65 12.79 -8.37
C TYR A 622 12.26 13.90 -9.35
N SER A 623 12.29 13.56 -10.64
CA SER A 623 11.89 14.46 -11.71
C SER A 623 11.07 13.73 -12.76
N VAL A 624 9.98 14.34 -13.22
CA VAL A 624 9.15 13.83 -14.31
C VAL A 624 9.83 14.15 -15.64
N ALA A 625 10.40 13.13 -16.29
CA ALA A 625 11.23 13.28 -17.49
C ALA A 625 10.51 14.00 -18.64
N GLN A 626 9.24 13.70 -18.88
CA GLN A 626 8.44 14.28 -19.99
C GLN A 626 8.36 15.82 -19.97
N ILE A 627 8.41 16.43 -18.78
CA ILE A 627 8.33 17.90 -18.62
C ILE A 627 9.55 18.50 -17.91
N SER A 628 10.56 17.69 -17.58
CA SER A 628 11.79 18.11 -16.90
C SER A 628 11.55 18.93 -15.62
N MET A 629 10.55 18.55 -14.82
CA MET A 629 10.22 19.21 -13.55
C MET A 629 10.46 18.28 -12.37
N GLY A 630 11.09 18.82 -11.32
CA GLY A 630 11.26 18.13 -10.03
C GLY A 630 9.96 18.08 -9.23
N LEU A 631 9.82 17.05 -8.40
CA LEU A 631 8.75 16.96 -7.40
C LEU A 631 9.05 17.90 -6.22
N ASN A 632 8.02 18.16 -5.41
CA ASN A 632 8.14 18.88 -4.14
C ASN A 632 7.81 17.93 -2.99
N GLY A 633 8.82 17.30 -2.43
CA GLY A 633 8.72 16.31 -1.36
C GLY A 633 8.10 16.84 -0.08
N LYS A 634 8.08 18.17 0.14
CA LYS A 634 7.36 18.80 1.24
C LYS A 634 5.85 18.91 0.97
N LEU A 635 5.47 19.26 -0.27
CA LEU A 635 4.06 19.27 -0.69
C LEU A 635 3.47 17.87 -0.58
N THR A 636 4.22 16.86 -1.04
CA THR A 636 3.72 15.49 -1.14
C THR A 636 3.95 14.62 0.09
N LEU A 637 4.43 15.21 1.19
CA LEU A 637 4.93 14.44 2.33
C LEU A 637 3.86 13.53 2.97
N GLY A 638 2.64 14.04 3.17
CA GLY A 638 1.56 13.27 3.81
C GLY A 638 1.21 12.02 3.02
N GLU A 639 0.98 12.21 1.72
CA GLU A 639 0.67 11.14 0.77
C GLU A 639 1.83 10.14 0.63
N ASN A 640 3.07 10.63 0.63
CA ASN A 640 4.26 9.77 0.56
C ASN A 640 4.41 8.92 1.83
N ILE A 641 4.15 9.49 3.02
CA ILE A 641 4.13 8.72 4.27
C ILE A 641 3.04 7.65 4.19
N ALA A 642 1.85 8.03 3.73
CA ALA A 642 0.70 7.14 3.62
C ALA A 642 0.92 5.99 2.63
N ASP A 643 1.48 6.24 1.44
CA ASP A 643 1.84 5.20 0.48
C ASP A 643 2.87 4.21 1.03
N ASN A 644 3.89 4.73 1.72
CA ASN A 644 4.95 3.91 2.30
C ASN A 644 4.47 3.07 3.49
N GLY A 645 3.59 3.62 4.33
CA GLY A 645 2.94 2.91 5.43
C GLY A 645 1.99 1.86 4.91
N GLY A 646 1.08 2.25 4.01
CA GLY A 646 0.03 1.39 3.48
C GLY A 646 0.55 0.18 2.72
N LEU A 647 1.61 0.34 1.91
CA LEU A 647 2.26 -0.80 1.24
C LEU A 647 2.79 -1.84 2.25
N LYS A 648 3.42 -1.38 3.34
CA LYS A 648 4.02 -2.26 4.37
C LYS A 648 2.95 -2.96 5.18
N GLU A 649 1.94 -2.21 5.62
CA GLU A 649 0.81 -2.72 6.40
C GLU A 649 0.07 -3.81 5.63
N ALA A 650 -0.26 -3.55 4.36
CA ALA A 650 -0.97 -4.51 3.53
C ALA A 650 -0.14 -5.77 3.25
N PHE A 651 1.17 -5.63 3.01
CA PHE A 651 2.04 -6.78 2.74
C PHE A 651 2.20 -7.68 3.97
N TYR A 652 2.47 -7.12 5.15
CA TYR A 652 2.59 -7.92 6.37
C TYR A 652 1.24 -8.52 6.78
N ALA A 653 0.13 -7.81 6.57
CA ALA A 653 -1.20 -8.35 6.79
C ALA A 653 -1.49 -9.53 5.85
N TYR A 654 -1.07 -9.45 4.60
CA TYR A 654 -1.14 -10.56 3.64
C TYR A 654 -0.31 -11.75 4.10
N GLN A 655 0.94 -11.56 4.50
CA GLN A 655 1.80 -12.64 4.99
C GLN A 655 1.20 -13.33 6.22
N LYS A 656 0.66 -12.56 7.16
CA LYS A 656 -0.03 -13.07 8.35
C LYS A 656 -1.25 -13.88 7.96
N TRP A 657 -2.11 -13.33 7.09
CA TRP A 657 -3.28 -14.03 6.57
C TRP A 657 -2.89 -15.35 5.90
N SER A 658 -1.89 -15.35 5.02
CA SER A 658 -1.41 -16.54 4.33
C SER A 658 -0.90 -17.61 5.30
N SER A 659 -0.11 -17.20 6.31
CA SER A 659 0.43 -18.13 7.32
C SER A 659 -0.66 -18.82 8.15
N MET A 660 -1.75 -18.10 8.46
CA MET A 660 -2.86 -18.61 9.26
C MET A 660 -3.81 -19.50 8.44
N ASN A 661 -4.04 -19.17 7.18
CA ASN A 661 -5.11 -19.78 6.39
C ASN A 661 -4.73 -21.12 5.74
N LYS A 662 -3.46 -21.54 5.72
CA LYS A 662 -2.90 -22.80 5.16
C LYS A 662 -3.30 -23.16 3.70
N LYS A 663 -4.27 -22.45 3.12
CA LYS A 663 -4.68 -22.52 1.72
C LYS A 663 -3.64 -21.77 0.91
N ILE A 664 -3.07 -22.47 -0.07
CA ILE A 664 -2.25 -21.84 -1.10
C ILE A 664 -3.18 -20.97 -1.93
N ASP A 665 -2.91 -19.67 -2.02
CA ASP A 665 -3.60 -18.79 -2.95
C ASP A 665 -3.38 -19.33 -4.37
N LYS A 666 -4.48 -19.49 -5.11
CA LYS A 666 -4.41 -19.99 -6.48
C LYS A 666 -3.62 -19.02 -7.37
N LYS A 667 -2.80 -19.57 -8.26
CA LYS A 667 -2.02 -18.80 -9.23
C LYS A 667 -2.92 -18.30 -10.36
N LEU A 668 -2.57 -17.14 -10.93
CA LEU A 668 -3.23 -16.65 -12.13
C LEU A 668 -2.71 -17.39 -13.39
N PRO A 669 -3.60 -17.73 -14.34
CA PRO A 669 -3.21 -18.37 -15.59
C PRO A 669 -2.28 -17.45 -16.40
N GLY A 670 -1.22 -18.01 -16.98
CA GLY A 670 -0.21 -17.24 -17.74
C GLY A 670 0.80 -16.46 -16.88
N LEU A 671 0.59 -16.36 -15.56
CA LEU A 671 1.46 -15.63 -14.62
C LEU A 671 2.06 -16.56 -13.55
N THR A 672 2.05 -17.88 -13.77
CA THR A 672 2.46 -18.90 -12.79
C THR A 672 3.94 -18.85 -12.39
N LYS A 673 4.76 -18.10 -13.14
CA LYS A 673 6.18 -17.86 -12.87
C LYS A 673 6.42 -16.87 -11.73
N TYR A 674 5.44 -16.00 -11.45
CA TYR A 674 5.54 -15.04 -10.36
C TYR A 674 5.10 -15.69 -9.05
N SER A 675 5.83 -15.41 -7.96
CA SER A 675 5.41 -15.82 -6.61
C SER A 675 4.18 -15.01 -6.15
N ALA A 676 3.52 -15.44 -5.08
CA ALA A 676 2.41 -14.69 -4.51
C ALA A 676 2.85 -13.29 -4.03
N GLU A 677 4.06 -13.16 -3.47
CA GLU A 677 4.64 -11.87 -3.08
C GLU A 677 4.93 -10.98 -4.29
N GLN A 678 5.49 -11.53 -5.37
CA GLN A 678 5.68 -10.78 -6.61
C GLN A 678 4.35 -10.34 -7.21
N MET A 679 3.33 -11.19 -7.17
CA MET A 679 1.98 -10.87 -7.62
C MET A 679 1.29 -9.81 -6.75
N PHE A 680 1.56 -9.77 -5.44
CA PHE A 680 1.13 -8.68 -4.56
C PHE A 680 1.71 -7.34 -5.06
N PHE A 681 3.02 -7.28 -5.31
CA PHE A 681 3.66 -6.05 -5.78
C PHE A 681 3.21 -5.66 -7.18
N LEU A 682 2.97 -6.63 -8.06
CA LEU A 682 2.40 -6.39 -9.40
C LEU A 682 0.99 -5.82 -9.31
N SER A 683 0.15 -6.35 -8.40
CA SER A 683 -1.17 -5.78 -8.11
C SER A 683 -1.05 -4.32 -7.68
N PHE A 684 -0.19 -4.04 -6.70
CA PHE A 684 0.13 -2.68 -6.23
C PHE A 684 0.61 -1.77 -7.37
N GLY A 685 1.58 -2.18 -8.18
CA GLY A 685 2.07 -1.37 -9.29
C GLY A 685 0.97 -1.07 -10.32
N SER A 686 0.14 -2.07 -10.62
CA SER A 686 -0.86 -1.99 -11.69
C SER A 686 -2.04 -1.06 -11.39
N VAL A 687 -2.38 -0.83 -10.11
CA VAL A 687 -3.44 0.12 -9.74
C VAL A 687 -3.01 1.58 -9.95
N TRP A 688 -1.72 1.84 -10.07
CA TRP A 688 -1.15 3.17 -10.31
C TRP A 688 -0.76 3.42 -11.77
N CYS A 689 -1.06 2.50 -12.71
CA CYS A 689 -0.78 2.77 -14.12
C CYS A 689 -1.53 4.02 -14.59
N SER A 690 -0.81 4.97 -15.17
CA SER A 690 -1.39 6.19 -15.72
C SER A 690 -0.54 6.81 -16.84
N LYS A 691 -1.19 7.67 -17.62
CA LYS A 691 -0.60 8.44 -18.71
C LYS A 691 -1.23 9.83 -18.72
N LEU A 692 -0.38 10.85 -18.79
CA LEU A 692 -0.76 12.25 -18.66
C LEU A 692 -0.29 13.03 -19.90
N THR A 693 -1.04 14.07 -20.28
CA THR A 693 -0.51 15.12 -21.16
C THR A 693 0.55 15.94 -20.41
N ASP A 694 1.43 16.63 -21.14
CA ASP A 694 2.43 17.51 -20.52
C ASP A 694 1.79 18.60 -19.65
N GLN A 695 0.65 19.14 -20.10
CA GLN A 695 -0.11 20.17 -19.40
C GLN A 695 -0.66 19.63 -18.07
N MET A 696 -1.26 18.44 -18.07
CA MET A 696 -1.77 17.83 -16.85
C MET A 696 -0.66 17.40 -15.90
N ALA A 697 0.45 16.88 -16.41
CA ALA A 697 1.60 16.54 -15.57
C ALA A 697 2.20 17.77 -14.88
N LYS A 698 2.33 18.89 -15.61
CA LYS A 698 2.78 20.16 -15.02
C LYS A 698 1.81 20.65 -13.94
N LYS A 699 0.51 20.54 -14.21
CA LYS A 699 -0.52 20.89 -13.23
C LYS A 699 -0.39 20.05 -11.95
N TYR A 700 -0.32 18.73 -12.07
CA TYR A 700 -0.22 17.81 -10.93
C TYR A 700 1.00 18.11 -10.06
N ILE A 701 2.17 18.31 -10.65
CA ILE A 701 3.40 18.64 -9.89
C ILE A 701 3.26 19.92 -9.06
N LEU A 702 2.51 20.92 -9.56
CA LEU A 702 2.38 22.20 -8.90
C LEU A 702 1.37 22.19 -7.74
N ILE A 703 0.26 21.45 -7.87
CA ILE A 703 -0.90 21.62 -6.98
C ILE A 703 -1.40 20.36 -6.28
N ASP A 704 -1.08 19.17 -6.80
CA ASP A 704 -1.56 17.91 -6.23
C ASP A 704 -0.69 17.55 -5.01
N PRO A 705 -1.27 17.30 -3.83
CA PRO A 705 -0.52 16.75 -2.71
C PRO A 705 -0.01 15.33 -2.97
N HIS A 706 -0.52 14.61 -3.96
CA HIS A 706 0.01 13.30 -4.30
C HIS A 706 1.22 13.42 -5.23
N SER A 707 2.22 12.57 -4.99
CA SER A 707 3.27 12.35 -5.99
C SER A 707 2.65 11.80 -7.29
N PRO A 708 3.20 12.12 -8.47
CA PRO A 708 2.85 11.41 -9.71
C PRO A 708 2.93 9.90 -9.50
N THR A 709 2.00 9.16 -10.13
CA THR A 709 1.79 7.73 -9.91
C THR A 709 3.05 6.87 -10.04
N GLU A 710 3.94 7.20 -10.99
CA GLU A 710 5.26 6.57 -11.14
C GLU A 710 6.05 6.59 -9.81
N PHE A 711 6.09 7.74 -9.15
CA PHE A 711 6.85 7.94 -7.92
C PHE A 711 6.11 7.48 -6.66
N ARG A 712 4.79 7.30 -6.70
CA ARG A 712 4.04 6.56 -5.66
C ARG A 712 4.51 5.11 -5.63
N VAL A 713 4.66 4.47 -6.79
CA VAL A 713 5.15 3.09 -6.91
C VAL A 713 6.64 2.98 -6.60
N ILE A 714 7.48 3.76 -7.29
CA ILE A 714 8.94 3.73 -7.15
C ILE A 714 9.35 4.13 -5.73
N GLY A 715 8.81 5.23 -5.20
CA GLY A 715 9.15 5.75 -3.88
C GLY A 715 8.85 4.76 -2.76
N SER A 716 7.69 4.12 -2.80
CA SER A 716 7.24 3.15 -1.79
C SER A 716 8.03 1.86 -1.84
N THR A 717 8.19 1.26 -3.03
CA THR A 717 8.97 0.03 -3.21
C THR A 717 10.45 0.23 -2.90
N SER A 718 11.01 1.40 -3.24
CA SER A 718 12.39 1.79 -2.89
C SER A 718 12.68 1.74 -1.40
N ASN A 719 11.68 2.00 -0.56
CA ASN A 719 11.80 2.04 0.89
C ASN A 719 11.36 0.74 1.58
N PHE A 720 11.13 -0.34 0.82
CA PHE A 720 10.64 -1.61 1.35
C PHE A 720 11.65 -2.74 1.08
N ALA A 721 12.10 -3.45 2.11
CA ALA A 721 13.13 -4.49 1.95
C ALA A 721 12.54 -5.80 1.40
N GLU A 722 11.27 -6.04 1.69
CA GLU A 722 10.48 -7.19 1.25
C GLU A 722 10.27 -7.17 -0.26
N PHE A 723 10.17 -5.98 -0.86
CA PHE A 723 10.21 -5.80 -2.32
C PHE A 723 11.56 -6.26 -2.89
N ASP A 724 12.67 -5.78 -2.33
CA ASP A 724 14.01 -6.18 -2.76
C ASP A 724 14.21 -7.70 -2.63
N HIS A 725 13.67 -8.31 -1.58
CA HIS A 725 13.74 -9.77 -1.40
C HIS A 725 12.89 -10.52 -2.44
N ALA A 726 11.65 -10.08 -2.69
CA ALA A 726 10.74 -10.73 -3.64
C ALA A 726 11.28 -10.71 -5.09
N PHE A 727 11.99 -9.66 -5.48
CA PHE A 727 12.59 -9.52 -6.82
C PHE A 727 14.10 -9.73 -6.86
N GLN A 728 14.72 -10.07 -5.72
CA GLN A 728 16.16 -10.30 -5.58
C GLN A 728 17.04 -9.09 -6.00
N CYS A 729 16.57 -7.88 -5.67
CA CYS A 729 17.27 -6.64 -6.00
C CYS A 729 18.51 -6.43 -5.14
N LYS A 730 19.57 -5.89 -5.74
CA LYS A 730 20.80 -5.54 -5.00
C LYS A 730 20.66 -4.15 -4.36
N PRO A 731 21.18 -3.93 -3.13
CA PRO A 731 21.14 -2.62 -2.50
C PRO A 731 21.79 -1.52 -3.37
N GLY A 732 21.02 -0.50 -3.74
CA GLY A 732 21.46 0.60 -4.60
C GLY A 732 21.28 0.38 -6.09
N GLN A 733 20.69 -0.74 -6.51
CA GLN A 733 20.32 -0.99 -7.91
C GLN A 733 18.99 -0.33 -8.22
N GLY A 734 18.97 0.66 -9.13
CA GLY A 734 17.76 1.33 -9.62
C GLY A 734 16.72 1.65 -8.53
N ASN A 735 15.64 0.87 -8.51
CA ASN A 735 14.50 0.97 -7.61
C ASN A 735 14.78 0.48 -6.18
N SER A 736 15.96 -0.06 -5.85
CA SER A 736 16.38 -0.43 -4.49
C SER A 736 17.38 0.60 -3.93
N ARG A 737 17.00 1.30 -2.85
CA ARG A 737 17.87 2.28 -2.19
C ARG A 737 18.73 1.65 -1.10
N LYS A 738 20.00 2.07 -1.00
CA LYS A 738 20.89 1.70 0.12
C LYS A 738 20.37 2.25 1.46
N ASN A 739 19.92 3.50 1.45
CA ASN A 739 19.37 4.18 2.61
C ASN A 739 17.86 4.32 2.43
N LYS A 740 17.10 3.37 2.96
CA LYS A 740 15.63 3.36 2.90
C LYS A 740 15.06 4.32 3.92
N CYS A 741 14.05 5.11 3.55
CA CYS A 741 13.33 5.98 4.47
C CYS A 741 12.29 5.15 5.22
N VAL A 742 12.69 4.53 6.33
CA VAL A 742 11.83 3.63 7.09
C VAL A 742 11.42 4.29 8.40
N THR A 743 10.13 4.57 8.55
CA THR A 743 9.53 4.98 9.82
C THR A 743 9.32 3.80 10.77
N GLN A 744 9.87 2.61 10.51
CA GLN A 744 9.78 1.44 11.38
C GLN A 744 11.01 0.56 11.17
N HIS A 745 11.90 0.46 12.15
CA HIS A 745 12.89 -0.61 12.14
C HIS A 745 12.21 -1.87 12.70
N THR A 746 11.76 -2.77 11.84
CA THR A 746 11.41 -4.12 12.26
C THR A 746 12.69 -4.87 12.66
N HIS A 747 12.57 -5.69 13.70
CA HIS A 747 13.64 -6.46 14.33
C HIS A 747 14.42 -7.42 13.42
N SER A 748 14.06 -7.57 12.12
CA SER A 748 14.73 -8.51 11.22
C SER A 748 16.22 -8.21 11.06
N LEU A 749 16.59 -6.92 11.02
CA LEU A 749 17.99 -6.52 10.85
C LEU A 749 18.85 -6.77 12.09
N ALA A 750 18.27 -6.80 13.30
CA ALA A 750 19.00 -7.10 14.53
C ALA A 750 19.30 -8.60 14.64
N MET A 751 18.35 -9.46 14.28
CA MET A 751 18.56 -10.92 14.22
C MET A 751 19.45 -11.33 13.05
N GLU A 752 19.35 -10.67 11.89
CA GLU A 752 20.30 -10.88 10.78
C GLU A 752 21.71 -10.37 11.10
N LYS A 753 21.85 -9.24 11.80
CA LYS A 753 23.15 -8.77 12.30
C LYS A 753 23.70 -9.72 13.36
N LEU A 754 22.88 -10.18 14.31
CA LEU A 754 23.32 -11.18 15.30
C LEU A 754 23.73 -12.49 14.61
N TYR A 755 22.96 -12.95 13.62
CA TYR A 755 23.26 -14.12 12.80
C TYR A 755 24.56 -13.92 11.98
N CYS A 756 24.76 -12.76 11.36
CA CYS A 756 25.98 -12.42 10.61
C CYS A 756 27.21 -12.20 11.51
N ILE A 757 27.03 -11.72 12.75
CA ILE A 757 28.10 -11.54 13.74
C ILE A 757 28.51 -12.90 14.34
N LEU A 758 27.56 -13.82 14.52
CA LEU A 758 27.81 -15.16 15.06
C LEU A 758 28.31 -16.15 14.00
N LYS A 759 28.01 -15.93 12.71
CA LYS A 759 28.41 -16.82 11.59
C LYS A 759 29.94 -17.06 11.45
N PRO A 760 30.84 -16.07 11.64
CA PRO A 760 32.28 -16.30 11.61
C PRO A 760 32.79 -17.06 12.85
N TRP A 761 32.18 -16.81 14.02
CA TRP A 761 32.55 -17.46 15.28
C TRP A 761 32.08 -18.91 15.34
N ALA A 762 30.87 -19.20 14.85
CA ALA A 762 30.28 -20.53 14.84
C ALA A 762 30.98 -21.52 13.91
N ASN A 763 31.70 -21.07 12.88
CA ASN A 763 32.40 -21.97 11.92
C ASN A 763 33.89 -22.16 12.22
N ARG A 764 34.55 -21.22 12.90
CA ARG A 764 36.00 -21.30 13.16
C ARG A 764 36.34 -22.08 14.44
N TYR A 765 35.42 -22.12 15.40
CA TYR A 765 35.64 -22.74 16.71
C TYR A 765 34.90 -24.07 16.94
N THR A 766 33.88 -24.42 16.14
CA THR A 766 33.13 -25.69 16.29
C THR A 766 33.98 -26.92 16.04
N VAL A 767 34.82 -26.93 15.00
CA VAL A 767 35.73 -28.08 14.72
C VAL A 767 36.77 -28.23 15.83
N SER A 768 37.30 -27.11 16.33
CA SER A 768 38.28 -27.11 17.43
C SER A 768 37.67 -27.52 18.77
N LEU A 769 36.41 -27.13 19.02
CA LEU A 769 35.66 -27.50 20.22
C LEU A 769 35.26 -28.98 20.19
N ILE A 770 34.86 -29.51 19.04
CA ILE A 770 34.59 -30.96 18.85
C ILE A 770 35.88 -31.75 19.13
N TRP A 771 37.01 -31.37 18.51
CA TRP A 771 38.29 -32.02 18.76
C TRP A 771 38.76 -31.91 20.23
N PHE A 772 38.59 -30.74 20.85
CA PHE A 772 38.92 -30.53 22.26
C PHE A 772 38.05 -31.41 23.16
N LEU A 773 36.74 -31.47 22.95
CA LEU A 773 35.83 -32.28 23.75
C LEU A 773 36.07 -33.78 23.55
N THR A 774 36.41 -34.24 22.35
CA THR A 774 36.78 -35.65 22.09
C THR A 774 38.10 -36.02 22.78
N ILE A 775 39.13 -35.15 22.71
CA ILE A 775 40.43 -35.37 23.39
C ILE A 775 40.27 -35.29 24.91
N PHE A 776 39.51 -34.31 25.41
CA PHE A 776 39.25 -34.12 26.84
C PHE A 776 38.47 -35.30 27.43
N ASN A 777 37.51 -35.86 26.69
CA ASN A 777 36.79 -37.07 27.12
C ASN A 777 37.67 -38.32 27.11
N PHE A 778 38.51 -38.50 26.08
CA PHE A 778 39.52 -39.57 26.07
C PHE A 778 40.45 -39.45 27.30
N TYR A 779 40.82 -38.24 27.70
CA TYR A 779 41.70 -38.00 28.83
C TYR A 779 41.02 -38.21 30.20
N LEU A 780 39.73 -37.91 30.34
CA LEU A 780 38.98 -38.09 31.59
C LEU A 780 38.48 -39.52 31.80
N CYS A 781 38.05 -40.22 30.73
CA CYS A 781 37.51 -41.58 30.85
C CYS A 781 38.58 -42.66 30.75
N VAL A 782 39.57 -42.52 29.85
CA VAL A 782 40.54 -43.61 29.57
C VAL A 782 41.75 -43.56 30.50
N LYS A 783 42.12 -42.39 31.03
CA LYS A 783 43.30 -42.25 31.91
C LYS A 783 43.14 -42.96 33.26
N PRO A 784 42.03 -42.79 34.01
CA PRO A 784 41.84 -43.51 35.28
C PRO A 784 41.79 -45.03 35.09
N LEU A 785 41.18 -45.49 33.99
CA LEU A 785 41.11 -46.91 33.60
C LEU A 785 42.46 -47.48 33.14
N LYS A 786 43.30 -46.70 32.44
CA LYS A 786 44.68 -47.10 32.11
C LYS A 786 45.58 -47.13 33.34
N GLU A 787 45.44 -46.18 34.26
CA GLU A 787 46.20 -46.16 35.52
C GLU A 787 45.81 -47.34 36.42
N TYR A 788 44.53 -47.72 36.42
CA TYR A 788 44.05 -48.94 37.09
C TYR A 788 44.49 -50.24 36.37
N ALA A 789 44.39 -50.32 35.05
CA ALA A 789 44.87 -51.48 34.28
C ALA A 789 46.38 -51.70 34.48
N ALA A 790 47.16 -50.61 34.55
CA ALA A 790 48.58 -50.67 34.87
C ALA A 790 48.85 -51.11 36.32
N SER A 791 47.99 -50.76 37.28
CA SER A 791 48.17 -51.14 38.70
C SER A 791 47.89 -52.63 38.98
N ILE A 792 47.17 -53.31 38.09
CA ILE A 792 46.91 -54.76 38.16
C ILE A 792 47.75 -55.59 37.16
N GLY A 793 48.76 -54.98 36.52
CA GLY A 793 49.70 -55.67 35.63
C GLY A 793 49.18 -55.98 34.22
N PHE A 794 48.11 -55.30 33.78
CA PHE A 794 47.53 -55.47 32.45
C PHE A 794 48.27 -54.62 31.40
N ASN A 795 49.10 -55.25 30.57
CA ASN A 795 49.79 -54.59 29.45
C ASN A 795 48.94 -54.66 28.17
N GLY A 796 47.94 -53.77 28.05
CA GLY A 796 47.07 -53.67 26.88
C GLY A 796 46.00 -52.57 27.01
N THR A 797 45.21 -52.35 25.96
CA THR A 797 44.00 -51.50 26.03
C THR A 797 42.99 -52.19 26.96
N PRO A 798 42.45 -51.53 28.00
CA PRO A 798 41.52 -52.18 28.93
C PRO A 798 40.31 -52.74 28.14
N PRO A 799 39.84 -53.97 28.42
CA PRO A 799 38.71 -54.54 27.72
C PRO A 799 37.44 -53.90 28.30
N ILE A 800 36.98 -52.82 27.66
CA ILE A 800 35.77 -52.07 28.02
C ILE A 800 34.71 -52.38 26.97
N LEU A 801 33.50 -52.72 27.39
CA LEU A 801 32.42 -53.11 26.48
C LEU A 801 32.08 -51.99 25.49
N ASP A 802 32.07 -50.74 25.95
CA ASP A 802 31.88 -49.54 25.12
C ASP A 802 32.90 -49.35 23.99
N THR A 803 34.07 -50.01 24.07
CA THR A 803 35.10 -49.94 23.01
C THR A 803 34.96 -51.04 21.97
N MET A 804 34.07 -52.01 22.20
CA MET A 804 33.80 -53.10 21.28
C MET A 804 32.66 -52.70 20.34
N THR A 805 32.88 -52.77 19.03
CA THR A 805 31.82 -52.50 18.04
C THR A 805 30.66 -53.51 18.10
N TYR A 806 30.91 -54.70 18.65
CA TYR A 806 29.93 -55.76 18.85
C TYR A 806 30.50 -56.82 19.81
N TYR A 807 29.66 -57.39 20.68
CA TYR A 807 30.01 -58.52 21.55
C TYR A 807 28.77 -59.35 21.92
N THR A 808 28.93 -60.65 22.06
CA THR A 808 27.89 -61.55 22.59
C THR A 808 27.76 -61.42 24.12
N PRO A 809 26.64 -61.84 24.75
CA PRO A 809 26.54 -61.84 26.21
C PRO A 809 27.68 -62.57 26.91
N ASP A 810 28.14 -63.70 26.35
CA ASP A 810 29.26 -64.46 26.89
C ASP A 810 30.58 -63.67 26.83
N GLU A 811 30.88 -63.04 25.70
CA GLU A 811 32.04 -62.14 25.57
C GLU A 811 31.93 -60.93 26.51
N GLY A 812 30.71 -60.42 26.69
CA GLY A 812 30.40 -59.32 27.60
C GLY A 812 30.69 -59.67 29.05
N TYR A 813 30.13 -60.80 29.53
CA TYR A 813 30.38 -61.30 30.88
C TYR A 813 31.83 -61.74 31.09
N GLN A 814 32.48 -62.32 30.08
CA GLN A 814 33.89 -62.68 30.15
C GLN A 814 34.78 -61.44 30.29
N THR A 815 34.44 -60.37 29.58
CA THR A 815 35.11 -59.07 29.70
C THR A 815 34.93 -58.50 31.11
N LEU A 816 33.71 -58.49 31.63
CA LEU A 816 33.43 -58.05 33.00
C LEU A 816 34.09 -58.94 34.07
N PHE A 817 34.22 -60.24 33.82
CA PHE A 817 34.92 -61.18 34.69
C PHE A 817 36.41 -60.85 34.79
N ASN A 818 37.05 -60.63 33.63
CA ASN A 818 38.47 -60.32 33.51
C ASN A 818 38.87 -59.00 34.21
N LEU A 819 37.93 -58.08 34.42
CA LEU A 819 38.17 -56.82 35.14
C LEU A 819 38.40 -57.00 36.67
N GLY A 820 37.96 -58.12 37.25
CA GLY A 820 37.96 -58.30 38.72
C GLY A 820 37.02 -57.32 39.45
N ASP A 821 36.94 -57.43 40.78
CA ASP A 821 36.01 -56.59 41.58
C ASP A 821 36.37 -55.11 41.57
N ASP A 822 37.67 -54.80 41.64
CA ASP A 822 38.16 -53.43 41.60
C ASP A 822 38.01 -52.80 40.21
N GLY A 823 38.19 -53.56 39.13
CA GLY A 823 37.99 -53.06 37.77
C GLY A 823 36.52 -52.86 37.45
N ARG A 824 35.62 -53.71 37.95
CA ARG A 824 34.17 -53.47 37.88
C ARG A 824 33.74 -52.26 38.70
N ARG A 825 34.36 -52.01 39.87
CA ARG A 825 34.14 -50.77 40.64
C ARG A 825 34.60 -49.53 39.86
N ALA A 826 35.78 -49.57 39.27
CA ALA A 826 36.30 -48.48 38.44
C ALA A 826 35.40 -48.24 37.21
N TYR A 827 34.96 -49.30 36.53
CA TYR A 827 34.07 -49.21 35.37
C TYR A 827 32.71 -48.59 35.72
N ARG A 828 32.14 -48.93 36.89
CA ARG A 828 30.92 -48.26 37.39
C ARG A 828 31.12 -46.76 37.63
N GLN A 829 32.31 -46.33 38.04
CA GLN A 829 32.61 -44.92 38.28
C GLN A 829 32.83 -44.15 36.97
N THR A 830 33.44 -44.76 35.95
CA THR A 830 33.66 -44.12 34.64
C THR A 830 32.38 -44.03 33.81
N ASN A 831 31.51 -45.04 33.88
CA ASN A 831 30.20 -45.04 33.21
C ASN A 831 29.32 -43.84 33.66
N ASN A 832 29.49 -43.32 34.90
CA ASN A 832 28.81 -42.08 35.33
C ASN A 832 29.23 -40.83 34.54
N ALA A 833 30.48 -40.76 34.07
CA ALA A 833 30.96 -39.64 33.24
C ALA A 833 30.44 -39.73 31.80
N GLU A 834 30.16 -40.95 31.32
CA GLU A 834 29.67 -41.25 29.98
C GLU A 834 28.18 -40.91 29.79
N PHE A 835 27.44 -40.55 30.84
CA PHE A 835 26.10 -39.98 30.70
C PHE A 835 26.07 -38.50 30.31
N VAL A 836 27.16 -37.76 30.55
CA VAL A 836 27.24 -36.31 30.28
C VAL A 836 27.74 -36.02 28.86
N PHE A 837 28.66 -36.84 28.38
CA PHE A 837 29.28 -36.70 27.06
C PHE A 837 28.30 -36.72 25.86
N PRO A 838 27.29 -37.60 25.80
CA PRO A 838 26.44 -37.75 24.62
C PRO A 838 25.56 -36.51 24.41
N VAL A 839 25.19 -35.85 25.51
CA VAL A 839 24.49 -34.55 25.51
C VAL A 839 25.38 -33.45 24.95
N LEU A 840 26.65 -33.36 25.38
CA LEU A 840 27.60 -32.37 24.87
C LEU A 840 27.93 -32.59 23.39
N LEU A 841 28.07 -33.85 22.95
CA LEU A 841 28.32 -34.19 21.56
C LEU A 841 27.08 -33.93 20.67
N PHE A 842 25.89 -34.24 21.17
CA PHE A 842 24.62 -33.89 20.52
C PHE A 842 24.49 -32.38 20.31
N VAL A 843 24.73 -31.58 21.35
CA VAL A 843 24.68 -30.12 21.27
C VAL A 843 25.71 -29.61 20.26
N SER A 844 26.93 -30.14 20.28
CA SER A 844 28.01 -29.72 19.37
C SER A 844 27.71 -30.04 17.90
N LEU A 845 27.26 -31.27 17.60
CA LEU A 845 26.89 -31.70 16.25
C LEU A 845 25.63 -30.98 15.75
N SER A 846 24.66 -30.73 16.62
CA SER A 846 23.43 -30.01 16.28
C SER A 846 23.71 -28.53 15.97
N LEU A 847 24.55 -27.88 16.77
CA LEU A 847 25.00 -26.50 16.51
C LEU A 847 25.80 -26.39 15.21
N SER A 848 26.67 -27.38 14.92
CA SER A 848 27.41 -27.44 13.66
C SER A 848 26.50 -27.64 12.44
N ASN A 849 25.45 -28.46 12.56
CA ASN A 849 24.49 -28.66 11.48
C ASN A 849 23.58 -27.43 11.27
N LEU A 850 23.24 -26.72 12.35
CA LEU A 850 22.47 -25.47 12.31
C LEU A 850 23.28 -24.31 11.71
N SER A 851 24.57 -24.20 12.00
CA SER A 851 25.44 -23.12 11.47
C SER A 851 25.63 -23.18 9.94
N MET A 852 25.41 -24.35 9.34
CA MET A 852 25.53 -24.58 7.89
C MET A 852 24.24 -24.29 7.07
N GLY A 853 23.21 -23.71 7.69
CA GLY A 853 22.05 -23.13 6.98
C GLY A 853 21.06 -24.13 6.37
N LYS A 854 21.13 -25.42 6.73
CA LYS A 854 20.14 -26.43 6.36
C LYS A 854 19.43 -26.93 7.63
N GLY A 855 18.24 -26.39 7.90
CA GLY A 855 17.49 -26.62 9.13
C GLY A 855 17.07 -28.08 9.40
N HIS A 856 16.90 -28.40 10.69
CA HIS A 856 16.17 -29.50 11.38
C HIS A 856 16.36 -30.97 10.90
N ARG A 857 16.54 -31.25 9.60
CA ARG A 857 16.60 -32.61 9.03
C ARG A 857 17.84 -33.41 9.40
N TYR A 858 18.92 -32.75 9.84
CA TYR A 858 20.20 -33.40 10.18
C TYR A 858 20.47 -33.47 11.70
N ILE A 859 19.50 -33.07 12.53
CA ILE A 859 19.58 -33.18 14.00
C ILE A 859 19.22 -34.59 14.48
N VAL A 860 18.46 -35.34 13.68
CA VAL A 860 17.96 -36.68 14.01
C VAL A 860 19.09 -37.68 14.25
N GLY A 861 20.16 -37.67 13.46
CA GLY A 861 21.32 -38.56 13.63
C GLY A 861 22.01 -38.39 14.98
N PRO A 862 22.48 -37.18 15.32
CA PRO A 862 23.06 -36.89 16.63
C PRO A 862 22.12 -37.19 17.81
N PHE A 863 20.81 -36.93 17.64
CA PHE A 863 19.81 -37.21 18.66
C PHE A 863 19.65 -38.72 18.93
N LEU A 864 19.59 -39.52 17.86
CA LEU A 864 19.49 -40.98 17.98
C LEU A 864 20.77 -41.58 18.57
N TYR A 865 21.96 -41.08 18.17
CA TYR A 865 23.22 -41.46 18.81
C TYR A 865 23.16 -41.27 20.33
N MET A 866 22.75 -40.08 20.81
CA MET A 866 22.64 -39.77 22.23
C MET A 866 21.70 -40.73 22.96
N ILE A 867 20.56 -41.07 22.34
CA ILE A 867 19.61 -42.03 22.92
C ILE A 867 20.24 -43.41 23.06
N PHE A 868 20.84 -43.96 22.00
CA PHE A 868 21.38 -45.32 22.03
C PHE A 868 22.60 -45.46 22.94
N GLU A 869 23.46 -44.44 23.00
CA GLU A 869 24.55 -44.38 23.98
C GLU A 869 24.02 -44.39 25.42
N TYR A 870 22.93 -43.66 25.69
CA TYR A 870 22.29 -43.68 27.02
C TYR A 870 21.71 -45.06 27.36
N VAL A 871 21.10 -45.74 26.40
CA VAL A 871 20.55 -47.10 26.58
C VAL A 871 21.65 -48.11 26.89
N GLU A 872 22.76 -48.06 26.18
CA GLU A 872 23.90 -48.94 26.40
C GLU A 872 24.54 -48.72 27.78
N ASN A 873 24.87 -47.48 28.12
CA ASN A 873 25.49 -47.16 29.42
C ASN A 873 24.60 -47.59 30.59
N LEU A 874 23.27 -47.42 30.44
CA LEU A 874 22.30 -47.86 31.45
C LEU A 874 22.24 -49.39 31.55
N ALA A 875 22.25 -50.10 30.42
CA ALA A 875 22.23 -51.56 30.39
C ALA A 875 23.52 -52.17 30.96
N GLU A 876 24.68 -51.61 30.61
CA GLU A 876 25.97 -52.02 31.18
C GLU A 876 26.04 -51.77 32.67
N ARG A 877 25.60 -50.60 33.14
CA ARG A 877 25.54 -50.28 34.56
C ARG A 877 24.66 -51.27 35.33
N TYR A 878 23.49 -51.59 34.79
CA TYR A 878 22.61 -52.58 35.38
C TYR A 878 23.33 -53.93 35.52
N VAL A 879 23.99 -54.41 34.46
CA VAL A 879 24.74 -55.66 34.53
C VAL A 879 25.88 -55.57 35.55
N LEU A 880 26.62 -54.47 35.61
CA LEU A 880 27.68 -54.23 36.59
C LEU A 880 27.17 -54.21 38.04
N GLU A 881 25.93 -53.77 38.29
CA GLU A 881 25.33 -53.75 39.63
C GLU A 881 24.89 -55.14 40.10
N ILE A 882 24.39 -55.97 39.20
CA ILE A 882 23.91 -57.33 39.54
C ILE A 882 24.99 -58.42 39.39
N TYR A 883 26.14 -58.11 38.79
CA TYR A 883 27.24 -59.04 38.58
C TYR A 883 27.65 -59.73 39.91
N PRO A 884 27.83 -61.06 39.97
CA PRO A 884 27.96 -62.01 38.85
C PRO A 884 26.65 -62.59 38.30
N ASN A 885 25.47 -62.13 38.77
CA ASN A 885 24.21 -62.63 38.24
C ASN A 885 24.07 -62.28 36.76
N ARG A 886 23.81 -63.30 35.94
CA ARG A 886 23.64 -63.14 34.49
C ARG A 886 22.22 -62.71 34.14
N HIS A 887 22.12 -61.79 33.19
CA HIS A 887 20.90 -61.27 32.61
C HIS A 887 21.13 -60.98 31.12
N ASP A 888 21.27 -62.05 30.34
CA ASP A 888 21.71 -62.02 28.94
C ASP A 888 20.85 -61.11 28.05
N ALA A 889 19.56 -60.93 28.36
CA ALA A 889 18.69 -60.00 27.65
C ALA A 889 19.14 -58.53 27.79
N VAL A 890 19.66 -58.13 28.95
CA VAL A 890 20.16 -56.75 29.18
C VAL A 890 21.55 -56.59 28.56
N MET A 891 22.39 -57.63 28.64
CA MET A 891 23.69 -57.60 27.95
C MET A 891 23.55 -57.55 26.43
N ASN A 892 22.57 -58.26 25.87
CA ASN A 892 22.20 -58.13 24.46
C ASN A 892 21.70 -56.72 24.12
N LEU A 893 20.87 -56.11 24.99
CA LEU A 893 20.40 -54.74 24.80
C LEU A 893 21.58 -53.75 24.75
N ALA A 894 22.56 -53.88 25.64
CA ALA A 894 23.78 -53.08 25.62
C ALA A 894 24.51 -53.22 24.27
N CYS A 895 24.74 -54.46 23.81
CA CYS A 895 25.38 -54.72 22.52
C CYS A 895 24.61 -54.14 21.31
N TYR A 896 23.29 -54.32 21.26
CA TYR A 896 22.49 -53.76 20.16
C TYR A 896 22.48 -52.24 20.17
N ALA A 897 22.42 -51.62 21.35
CA ALA A 897 22.53 -50.19 21.50
C ALA A 897 23.93 -49.69 21.06
N GLY A 898 24.99 -50.42 21.40
CA GLY A 898 26.38 -50.25 20.94
C GLY A 898 26.53 -50.20 19.43
N LEU A 899 25.97 -51.20 18.74
CA LEU A 899 26.00 -51.25 17.29
C LEU A 899 25.25 -50.07 16.65
N VAL A 900 24.08 -49.73 17.19
CA VAL A 900 23.23 -48.68 16.64
C VAL A 900 23.82 -47.28 16.92
N LYS A 901 24.42 -47.04 18.09
CA LYS A 901 25.14 -45.78 18.38
C LYS A 901 26.27 -45.57 17.40
N PHE A 902 27.03 -46.62 17.07
CA PHE A 902 28.17 -46.52 16.16
C PHE A 902 27.74 -46.10 14.74
N ILE A 903 26.60 -46.63 14.26
CA ILE A 903 26.04 -46.27 12.95
C ILE A 903 25.63 -44.79 12.92
N PHE A 904 24.90 -44.32 13.92
CA PHE A 904 24.43 -42.92 13.95
C PHE A 904 25.57 -41.93 14.19
N MET A 905 26.56 -42.27 15.02
CA MET A 905 27.77 -41.47 15.20
C MET A 905 28.55 -41.35 13.90
N SER A 906 28.86 -42.49 13.26
CA SER A 906 29.63 -42.52 12.00
C SER A 906 28.94 -41.74 10.89
N THR A 907 27.62 -41.88 10.78
CA THR A 907 26.82 -41.15 9.78
C THR A 907 26.84 -39.64 10.05
N SER A 908 26.70 -39.24 11.31
CA SER A 908 26.71 -37.82 11.71
C SER A 908 28.07 -37.17 11.45
N VAL A 909 29.16 -37.87 11.78
CA VAL A 909 30.53 -37.42 11.53
C VAL A 909 30.82 -37.33 10.03
N LEU A 910 30.39 -38.33 9.25
CA LEU A 910 30.57 -38.33 7.79
C LEU A 910 29.85 -37.14 7.13
N ILE A 911 28.63 -36.82 7.58
CA ILE A 911 27.88 -35.65 7.09
C ILE A 911 28.64 -34.36 7.36
N VAL A 912 29.20 -34.20 8.57
CA VAL A 912 30.00 -33.02 8.92
C VAL A 912 31.26 -32.94 8.05
N ILE A 913 32.00 -34.04 7.88
CA ILE A 913 33.23 -34.09 7.06
C ILE A 913 32.93 -33.77 5.59
N VAL A 914 31.90 -34.40 5.01
CA VAL A 914 31.49 -34.18 3.61
C VAL A 914 31.06 -32.73 3.41
N ASN A 915 30.31 -32.14 4.34
CA ASN A 915 29.90 -30.74 4.25
C ASN A 915 31.09 -29.77 4.41
N CYS A 916 32.04 -30.06 5.30
CA CYS A 916 33.29 -29.31 5.42
C CYS A 916 34.13 -29.37 4.13
N LEU A 917 34.22 -30.55 3.51
CA LEU A 917 34.90 -30.73 2.22
C LEU A 917 34.19 -29.97 1.09
N ILE A 918 32.86 -30.04 1.01
CA ILE A 918 32.08 -29.26 0.03
C ILE A 918 32.30 -27.76 0.24
N HIS A 919 32.31 -27.29 1.49
CA HIS A 919 32.55 -25.88 1.79
C HIS A 919 33.98 -25.45 1.43
N PHE A 920 34.98 -26.27 1.75
CA PHE A 920 36.38 -26.04 1.40
C PHE A 920 36.56 -25.99 -0.12
N LEU A 921 35.99 -26.95 -0.85
CA LEU A 921 36.01 -27.00 -2.31
C LEU A 921 35.29 -25.80 -2.95
N CYS A 922 34.09 -25.44 -2.47
CA CYS A 922 33.36 -24.26 -2.94
C CYS A 922 34.13 -22.95 -2.67
N SER A 923 34.80 -22.82 -1.52
CA SER A 923 35.62 -21.65 -1.19
C SER A 923 36.87 -21.54 -2.07
N SER A 924 37.44 -22.68 -2.49
CA SER A 924 38.59 -22.73 -3.39
C SER A 924 38.22 -22.36 -4.83
N VAL A 925 37.04 -22.78 -5.30
CA VAL A 925 36.50 -22.44 -6.63
C VAL A 925 36.11 -20.95 -6.71
N GLN A 926 35.64 -20.35 -5.61
CA GLN A 926 35.38 -18.91 -5.55
C GLN A 926 36.68 -18.08 -5.60
N LYS A 927 37.78 -18.57 -5.03
CA LYS A 927 39.10 -17.92 -5.12
C LYS A 927 39.76 -18.06 -6.50
N GLN A 928 39.42 -19.08 -7.28
CA GLN A 928 39.90 -19.26 -8.66
C GLN A 928 39.10 -18.46 -9.70
N LYS A 929 37.90 -17.98 -9.38
CA LYS A 929 37.14 -17.02 -10.22
C LYS A 929 37.43 -15.54 -9.90
N LEU A 930 38.22 -15.29 -8.85
CA LEU A 930 38.63 -13.95 -8.38
C LEU A 930 40.14 -13.69 -8.59
N LYS A 931 40.85 -14.60 -9.25
CA LYS A 931 42.12 -14.39 -9.94
C LYS A 931 41.89 -14.61 -11.43
#